data_AF-A0A8B8XU29-F1
#
_entry.id   AF-A0A8B8XU29-F1
#
_cell.length_a   1.000
_cell.length_b   1.000
_cell.length_c   1.000
_cell.angle_alpha   90.00
_cell.angle_beta   90.00
_cell.angle_gamma   90.00
#
_symmetry.space_group_name_H-M   'P 1'
#
loop_
_entity.id
_entity.type
_entity.pdbx_description
1 polymer ?
#
loop_
_entity_poly.entity_id
_entity_poly.type
_entity_poly.pdbx_seq_one_letter_code
_entity_poly.pdbx_strand_id
1 'polypeptide(L)'
;MPRGATWALLLAAALGLGARGVRGAVALSDFYPFGAERGDAVTPKQDDGGSGLRPLSVLFPFFGAEHSGLYVNNNGIISFLKEVSQFTPVAFPIAKDRCVVAAFWADVDNRRAGDVYYREATDAATLRRATEDVRRYFPELPGFSATWALIATWYRVTFFGGSSSSPVNTFQIVLITDGKLSFTIFNYESITWTTGTHASSGGDAAGLGGIAAQAGFNAGDGRRYFSIPGSRTADMAEVETTTNVGVPGRWAFRIDDAQVRVGGCGHTTSVCLALRPCLNGGKCIDDCVTGNPSYTCSCLSGFTGRRCHLDVNECASHPCQNGGTCTHGVNSFICQCPAGYGGPTCETAQSPCDARECENGGWCQAEGGSAVCVCVAGYTGAACETDVDECGSDPCLNGGSCVDLVGNFTCLCSEPFEGPRCETGSHPVPDACLSAPCQNGGTCVDADQGYVCECPEGFMGLECRERTPNNCECRNGGRCLGANTTLCQCPPGFFGLLCEFEVTAMPCNMNTQCPDGGYCMEYGGSYLCVCHTDHNVSHSLPSPCDSDPCFNGGSCDAHDDSYTCECPRGFHGRHCEKARPRLCSSGPCRNGGTCKEAGGEYHCDCPYRFTGRHCEIGKPDSCASGPCHNGGTCFHYIGKYKCDCPPGFSGRHCEIAPSPCFRSPCMNGGTCEALGTDFSCRCQAGYTGRRCQAEVDCGPPEEVTHATLRFNGTRLGSVALYSCDRGYSPSASNHIRVCQPQGVWSEPPQCHEIDECRSQPCLHGGSCQDRVAGYLCVCSPGHEGARCELETDECLAQPCRNGGSCRDLPGAFVCQCPPGFAGVHCETEVDACDSRPCQHGGRCENGGGAYLCVCPEGFFGYHCETVSDPCFSSPCGGRGYCLASNGSHSCTCKAGYTGKDCAKELFPPTALKVERVEESGVSISWRPPEGPAARQMLDGYAVTYASSDGSYRRTDFVDRGRSSHQLRALAAGRAYNISVFSVKRNANNKNDISRPVVLLARTRPRPVEGLEVTNVTASAVSVRWALHRIRHATVSSVRVSIRHPEAQEDESTDVDKGVDRFTFRALLPGRRYTIWVTALSGLGGQEHPTESLASAPLHVWTRPLPPANLTAARVTATSAHVVWDAPTRGTSLEAYVINVTTSQSTKSRYVPSGRLVSYTVRDLMPGRRYQLSVTAVQSAGGDQLHSEPAHLYIITCSRSSWTAEDE
;
A
#
# COMPACT_ATOMS: atom_id res chain seq x y z
N MET A 1 -75.98 -35.84 18.26
CA MET A 1 -76.22 -34.66 19.12
C MET A 1 -75.97 -35.05 20.58
N PRO A 2 -75.73 -34.13 21.53
CA PRO A 2 -75.62 -32.64 21.45
C PRO A 2 -74.14 -32.18 21.28
N ARG A 3 -73.77 -31.04 20.68
CA ARG A 3 -74.06 -29.59 20.87
C ARG A 3 -73.30 -28.91 22.03
N GLY A 4 -72.37 -28.00 21.69
CA GLY A 4 -71.97 -26.87 22.55
C GLY A 4 -70.49 -26.46 22.53
N ALA A 5 -70.09 -25.53 21.64
CA ALA A 5 -68.90 -24.65 21.79
C ALA A 5 -68.81 -23.62 20.64
N THR A 6 -69.19 -22.36 20.88
CA THR A 6 -68.87 -21.18 20.04
C THR A 6 -68.65 -19.97 20.96
N TRP A 7 -68.11 -18.86 20.42
CA TRP A 7 -67.70 -17.62 21.13
C TRP A 7 -66.31 -17.62 21.81
N ALA A 8 -65.24 -17.61 21.00
CA ALA A 8 -63.90 -17.15 21.40
C ALA A 8 -63.05 -16.76 20.16
N LEU A 9 -63.38 -15.65 19.49
CA LEU A 9 -62.80 -15.33 18.17
C LEU A 9 -62.62 -13.81 17.93
N LEU A 10 -62.00 -13.09 18.88
CA LEU A 10 -61.84 -11.62 18.77
C LEU A 10 -60.67 -10.98 19.57
N LEU A 11 -59.61 -11.73 19.92
CA LEU A 11 -58.55 -11.21 20.83
C LEU A 11 -57.11 -11.66 20.49
N ALA A 12 -56.78 -11.77 19.20
CA ALA A 12 -55.45 -12.15 18.71
C ALA A 12 -54.87 -11.18 17.63
N ALA A 13 -55.30 -9.92 17.65
CA ALA A 13 -54.93 -8.91 16.64
C ALA A 13 -54.06 -7.78 17.24
N ALA A 14 -52.93 -8.12 17.87
CA ALA A 14 -52.07 -7.15 18.57
C ALA A 14 -50.55 -7.41 18.54
N LEU A 15 -50.07 -8.51 17.92
CA LEU A 15 -48.64 -8.76 17.74
C LEU A 15 -48.37 -9.22 16.31
N GLY A 16 -47.95 -8.27 15.46
CA GLY A 16 -47.63 -8.52 14.06
C GLY A 16 -46.28 -9.21 13.90
N LEU A 17 -46.29 -10.52 13.66
CA LEU A 17 -45.15 -11.22 13.05
C LEU A 17 -44.99 -10.72 11.61
N GLY A 18 -44.13 -9.73 11.42
CA GLY A 18 -43.83 -9.13 10.11
C GLY A 18 -43.11 -10.11 9.20
N ALA A 19 -43.84 -10.79 8.33
CA ALA A 19 -43.25 -11.58 7.25
C ALA A 19 -42.41 -10.66 6.34
N ARG A 20 -41.14 -11.01 6.11
CA ARG A 20 -40.29 -10.35 5.09
C ARG A 20 -40.90 -10.58 3.70
N GLY A 21 -41.58 -9.57 3.16
CA GLY A 21 -42.10 -9.60 1.80
C GLY A 21 -40.96 -9.56 0.78
N VAL A 22 -40.71 -10.68 0.10
CA VAL A 22 -39.63 -10.81 -0.89
C VAL A 22 -39.92 -9.94 -2.13
N ARG A 23 -39.01 -9.02 -2.44
CA ARG A 23 -38.96 -8.26 -3.72
C ARG A 23 -37.53 -7.96 -4.21
N GLY A 24 -36.50 -8.58 -3.62
CA GLY A 24 -35.09 -8.41 -4.02
C GLY A 24 -34.57 -9.55 -4.91
N ALA A 25 -34.69 -10.79 -4.44
CA ALA A 25 -34.05 -11.96 -5.04
C ALA A 25 -34.52 -12.34 -6.46
N VAL A 26 -33.63 -13.02 -7.22
CA VAL A 26 -34.00 -13.77 -8.43
C VAL A 26 -34.78 -15.01 -8.00
N ALA A 27 -35.98 -15.20 -8.58
CA ALA A 27 -36.79 -16.39 -8.29
C ALA A 27 -36.16 -17.67 -8.89
N LEU A 28 -36.36 -18.82 -8.24
CA LEU A 28 -35.85 -20.11 -8.74
C LEU A 28 -36.40 -20.50 -10.14
N SER A 29 -37.54 -19.94 -10.56
CA SER A 29 -38.05 -20.05 -11.94
C SER A 29 -37.15 -19.39 -12.98
N ASP A 30 -36.39 -18.38 -12.56
CA ASP A 30 -35.67 -17.46 -13.44
C ASP A 30 -34.17 -17.78 -13.48
N PHE A 31 -33.71 -18.71 -12.63
CA PHE A 31 -32.43 -19.39 -12.76
C PHE A 31 -32.35 -20.16 -14.08
N TYR A 32 -31.14 -20.51 -14.52
CA TYR A 32 -30.95 -21.47 -15.61
C TYR A 32 -31.32 -22.88 -15.11
N PRO A 33 -32.01 -23.73 -15.91
CA PRO A 33 -32.51 -25.02 -15.44
C PRO A 33 -31.39 -25.95 -14.98
N PHE A 34 -31.48 -26.38 -13.72
CA PHE A 34 -30.50 -27.19 -12.99
C PHE A 34 -31.17 -28.37 -12.26
N GLY A 35 -30.37 -29.24 -11.68
CA GLY A 35 -30.79 -30.38 -10.86
C GLY A 35 -30.73 -31.72 -11.59
N ALA A 36 -30.75 -32.84 -10.85
CA ALA A 36 -30.58 -34.19 -11.41
C ALA A 36 -31.60 -34.55 -12.51
N GLU A 37 -32.82 -34.03 -12.45
CA GLU A 37 -33.85 -34.18 -13.51
C GLU A 37 -33.47 -33.54 -14.86
N ARG A 38 -32.44 -32.67 -14.87
CA ARG A 38 -31.87 -32.04 -16.07
C ARG A 38 -30.61 -32.74 -16.59
N GLY A 39 -30.18 -33.81 -15.92
CA GLY A 39 -28.92 -34.50 -16.19
C GLY A 39 -27.70 -33.85 -15.54
N ASP A 40 -27.89 -32.93 -14.59
CA ASP A 40 -26.79 -32.31 -13.86
C ASP A 40 -26.01 -33.33 -13.03
N ALA A 41 -24.67 -33.26 -13.10
CA ALA A 41 -23.79 -33.92 -12.17
C ALA A 41 -23.81 -33.20 -10.81
N VAL A 42 -23.40 -33.91 -9.75
CA VAL A 42 -23.34 -33.36 -8.39
C VAL A 42 -21.91 -33.53 -7.87
N THR A 43 -21.38 -32.50 -7.19
CA THR A 43 -20.11 -32.62 -6.46
C THR A 43 -20.20 -33.70 -5.36
N PRO A 44 -19.10 -34.37 -4.99
CA PRO A 44 -19.11 -35.26 -3.83
C PRO A 44 -19.48 -34.54 -2.53
N LYS A 45 -19.95 -35.31 -1.55
CA LYS A 45 -20.32 -34.81 -0.21
C LYS A 45 -19.08 -34.64 0.66
N GLN A 46 -18.49 -33.44 0.65
CA GLN A 46 -17.27 -33.06 1.38
C GLN A 46 -17.29 -31.57 1.75
N ASP A 47 -16.44 -31.12 2.70
CA ASP A 47 -16.22 -29.68 2.95
C ASP A 47 -15.54 -29.06 1.73
N ASP A 48 -14.21 -29.08 1.75
CA ASP A 48 -13.34 -28.55 0.73
C ASP A 48 -13.18 -29.50 -0.45
N GLY A 49 -13.03 -28.93 -1.65
CA GLY A 49 -12.85 -29.65 -2.92
C GLY A 49 -14.02 -29.40 -3.87
N GLY A 50 -14.26 -30.32 -4.80
CA GLY A 50 -15.26 -30.15 -5.84
C GLY A 50 -15.37 -31.28 -6.86
N SER A 51 -15.60 -30.91 -8.11
CA SER A 51 -15.89 -31.84 -9.22
C SER A 51 -14.70 -32.68 -9.71
N GLY A 52 -13.46 -32.42 -9.27
CA GLY A 52 -12.27 -32.76 -10.05
C GLY A 52 -12.25 -32.02 -11.41
N LEU A 53 -11.19 -32.20 -12.18
CA LEU A 53 -11.04 -31.59 -13.50
C LEU A 53 -12.17 -32.06 -14.45
N ARG A 54 -12.95 -31.10 -14.96
CA ARG A 54 -13.92 -31.29 -16.02
C ARG A 54 -13.33 -30.75 -17.34
N PRO A 55 -13.10 -31.58 -18.37
CA PRO A 55 -12.76 -31.07 -19.70
C PRO A 55 -13.96 -30.37 -20.34
N LEU A 56 -13.71 -29.44 -21.26
CA LEU A 56 -14.75 -28.67 -21.96
C LEU A 56 -14.83 -29.10 -23.43
N SER A 57 -16.04 -29.21 -23.97
CA SER A 57 -16.26 -29.49 -25.41
C SER A 57 -15.91 -28.31 -26.32
N VAL A 58 -15.84 -27.10 -25.77
CA VAL A 58 -15.43 -25.86 -26.44
C VAL A 58 -14.42 -25.14 -25.56
N LEU A 59 -13.35 -24.58 -26.14
CA LEU A 59 -12.39 -23.76 -25.40
C LEU A 59 -13.10 -22.54 -24.81
N PHE A 60 -12.85 -22.24 -23.54
CA PHE A 60 -13.44 -21.09 -22.85
C PHE A 60 -12.41 -19.96 -22.71
N PRO A 61 -12.56 -18.84 -23.44
CA PRO A 61 -11.71 -17.66 -23.27
C PRO A 61 -11.95 -17.00 -21.91
N PHE A 62 -10.89 -16.58 -21.23
CA PHE A 62 -10.99 -15.83 -19.97
C PHE A 62 -9.72 -14.98 -19.80
N PHE A 63 -9.88 -13.66 -19.67
CA PHE A 63 -8.76 -12.70 -19.57
C PHE A 63 -7.65 -12.89 -20.64
N GLY A 64 -8.02 -13.24 -21.87
CA GLY A 64 -7.11 -13.46 -23.00
C GLY A 64 -6.35 -14.80 -22.99
N ALA A 65 -6.68 -15.73 -22.09
CA ALA A 65 -6.24 -17.12 -22.13
C ALA A 65 -7.40 -18.04 -22.56
N GLU A 66 -7.11 -19.12 -23.27
CA GLU A 66 -8.09 -20.15 -23.64
C GLU A 66 -7.96 -21.36 -22.71
N HIS A 67 -9.05 -21.75 -22.04
CA HIS A 67 -9.08 -22.88 -21.12
C HIS A 67 -9.82 -24.07 -21.72
N SER A 68 -9.23 -25.26 -21.59
CA SER A 68 -9.79 -26.56 -22.02
C SER A 68 -10.42 -27.37 -20.89
N GLY A 69 -10.40 -26.85 -19.66
CA GLY A 69 -10.93 -27.51 -18.46
C GLY A 69 -11.22 -26.54 -17.31
N LEU A 70 -12.05 -26.98 -16.37
CA LEU A 70 -12.38 -26.26 -15.13
C LEU A 70 -12.70 -27.21 -13.98
N TYR A 71 -12.82 -26.65 -12.78
CA TYR A 71 -13.26 -27.33 -11.56
C TYR A 71 -14.43 -26.53 -10.96
N VAL A 72 -15.52 -27.20 -10.60
CA VAL A 72 -16.63 -26.62 -9.82
C VAL A 72 -16.38 -26.96 -8.35
N ASN A 73 -16.15 -25.96 -7.51
CA ASN A 73 -15.69 -26.12 -6.13
C ASN A 73 -16.84 -25.89 -5.15
N ASN A 74 -16.93 -26.70 -4.09
CA ASN A 74 -17.97 -26.64 -3.07
C ASN A 74 -18.10 -25.24 -2.45
N ASN A 75 -16.96 -24.59 -2.17
CA ASN A 75 -16.81 -23.24 -1.63
C ASN A 75 -17.28 -22.09 -2.55
N GLY A 76 -18.18 -22.31 -3.52
CA GLY A 76 -18.82 -21.26 -4.32
C GLY A 76 -18.00 -20.67 -5.48
N ILE A 77 -17.06 -21.46 -6.04
CA ILE A 77 -16.07 -21.02 -7.03
C ILE A 77 -16.03 -21.96 -8.23
N ILE A 78 -15.84 -21.41 -9.44
CA ILE A 78 -15.29 -22.12 -10.59
C ILE A 78 -13.82 -21.71 -10.78
N SER A 79 -12.92 -22.66 -10.96
CA SER A 79 -11.49 -22.42 -11.20
C SER A 79 -11.01 -23.11 -12.48
N PHE A 80 -10.04 -22.51 -13.18
CA PHE A 80 -9.60 -22.98 -14.50
C PHE A 80 -8.23 -23.70 -14.51
N LEU A 81 -7.47 -23.64 -13.41
CA LEU A 81 -6.11 -24.20 -13.35
C LEU A 81 -5.99 -25.36 -12.36
N LYS A 82 -6.51 -25.20 -11.14
CA LYS A 82 -6.57 -26.26 -10.12
C LYS A 82 -7.80 -26.12 -9.21
N GLU A 83 -8.14 -27.19 -8.51
CA GLU A 83 -9.20 -27.21 -7.49
C GLU A 83 -8.85 -26.29 -6.29
N VAL A 84 -9.87 -25.75 -5.62
CA VAL A 84 -9.76 -24.71 -4.59
C VAL A 84 -10.40 -25.16 -3.28
N SER A 85 -9.64 -25.95 -2.53
CA SER A 85 -9.91 -26.40 -1.15
C SER A 85 -9.64 -25.32 -0.08
N GLN A 86 -9.93 -24.05 -0.39
CA GLN A 86 -9.74 -22.94 0.55
C GLN A 86 -11.11 -22.35 0.92
N PHE A 87 -11.54 -22.58 2.16
CA PHE A 87 -12.82 -22.12 2.70
C PHE A 87 -12.84 -20.63 3.10
N THR A 88 -11.83 -20.13 3.83
CA THR A 88 -11.73 -18.69 4.15
C THR A 88 -11.18 -17.94 2.92
N PRO A 89 -11.95 -17.02 2.29
CA PRO A 89 -11.53 -16.36 1.06
C PRO A 89 -10.33 -15.42 1.27
N VAL A 90 -9.53 -15.22 0.21
CA VAL A 90 -8.55 -14.12 0.11
C VAL A 90 -9.18 -12.97 -0.69
N ALA A 91 -8.73 -11.73 -0.46
CA ALA A 91 -9.12 -10.61 -1.32
C ALA A 91 -8.48 -10.76 -2.70
N PHE A 92 -9.23 -10.42 -3.75
CA PHE A 92 -8.65 -10.20 -5.07
C PHE A 92 -7.86 -8.87 -5.09
N PRO A 93 -6.77 -8.75 -5.88
CA PRO A 93 -6.25 -9.73 -6.82
C PRO A 93 -5.42 -10.83 -6.16
N ILE A 94 -5.40 -12.02 -6.78
CA ILE A 94 -4.56 -13.15 -6.35
C ILE A 94 -3.71 -13.62 -7.53
N ALA A 95 -2.42 -13.83 -7.29
CA ALA A 95 -1.45 -14.31 -8.28
C ALA A 95 -1.35 -15.85 -8.33
N LYS A 96 -0.60 -16.36 -9.32
CA LYS A 96 -0.38 -17.80 -9.60
C LYS A 96 -1.70 -18.51 -9.97
N ASP A 97 -1.85 -19.79 -9.64
CA ASP A 97 -2.89 -20.70 -10.12
C ASP A 97 -4.36 -20.36 -9.73
N ARG A 98 -4.62 -19.15 -9.21
CA ARG A 98 -5.92 -18.66 -8.72
C ARG A 98 -6.72 -17.95 -9.84
N CYS A 99 -6.71 -18.52 -11.03
CA CYS A 99 -7.58 -18.12 -12.14
C CYS A 99 -9.01 -18.64 -11.89
N VAL A 100 -9.94 -17.76 -11.48
CA VAL A 100 -11.24 -18.13 -10.90
C VAL A 100 -12.40 -17.17 -11.22
N VAL A 101 -13.62 -17.71 -11.20
CA VAL A 101 -14.91 -17.00 -11.18
C VAL A 101 -15.67 -17.46 -9.94
N ALA A 102 -16.09 -16.53 -9.06
CA ALA A 102 -16.75 -16.85 -7.80
C ALA A 102 -18.02 -16.00 -7.60
N ALA A 103 -19.18 -16.64 -7.59
CA ALA A 103 -20.41 -15.96 -7.15
C ALA A 103 -20.41 -15.77 -5.63
N PHE A 104 -19.88 -16.73 -4.86
CA PHE A 104 -19.98 -16.69 -3.40
C PHE A 104 -18.87 -17.49 -2.72
N TRP A 105 -17.62 -17.00 -2.80
CA TRP A 105 -16.50 -17.70 -2.17
C TRP A 105 -16.56 -17.60 -0.65
N ALA A 106 -17.03 -18.68 0.00
CA ALA A 106 -17.11 -18.83 1.44
C ALA A 106 -16.91 -20.30 1.87
N ASP A 107 -17.03 -20.53 3.18
CA ASP A 107 -16.82 -21.80 3.88
C ASP A 107 -18.07 -22.70 3.79
N VAL A 108 -18.27 -23.38 2.65
CA VAL A 108 -19.51 -24.09 2.26
C VAL A 108 -19.43 -25.59 2.58
N ASP A 109 -20.31 -26.10 3.45
CA ASP A 109 -20.40 -27.53 3.79
C ASP A 109 -21.63 -28.18 3.14
N ASN A 110 -21.41 -28.85 1.99
CA ASN A 110 -22.48 -29.55 1.27
C ASN A 110 -22.88 -30.91 1.90
N ARG A 111 -22.16 -31.39 2.94
CA ARG A 111 -22.45 -32.66 3.63
C ARG A 111 -23.66 -32.51 4.56
N ARG A 112 -23.83 -31.32 5.14
CA ARG A 112 -24.84 -31.02 6.16
C ARG A 112 -26.17 -30.58 5.57
N ALA A 113 -26.14 -29.76 4.52
CA ALA A 113 -27.33 -29.35 3.77
C ALA A 113 -26.95 -28.89 2.35
N GLY A 114 -27.87 -29.10 1.41
CA GLY A 114 -27.77 -28.62 0.03
C GLY A 114 -26.84 -29.45 -0.86
N ASP A 115 -26.87 -29.12 -2.15
CA ASP A 115 -26.17 -29.83 -3.22
C ASP A 115 -25.54 -28.82 -4.20
N VAL A 116 -24.42 -29.18 -4.81
CA VAL A 116 -23.81 -28.37 -5.89
C VAL A 116 -23.97 -29.12 -7.20
N TYR A 117 -24.97 -28.69 -7.96
CA TYR A 117 -25.28 -29.22 -9.28
C TYR A 117 -24.44 -28.52 -10.34
N TYR A 118 -23.96 -29.25 -11.35
CA TYR A 118 -23.35 -28.64 -12.53
C TYR A 118 -23.59 -29.45 -13.81
N ARG A 119 -23.72 -28.75 -14.94
CA ARG A 119 -23.67 -29.36 -16.27
C ARG A 119 -23.05 -28.44 -17.31
N GLU A 120 -22.47 -29.07 -18.31
CA GLU A 120 -22.28 -28.49 -19.65
C GLU A 120 -23.65 -28.44 -20.37
N ALA A 121 -23.90 -27.38 -21.12
CA ALA A 121 -25.20 -27.10 -21.72
C ALA A 121 -25.04 -26.72 -23.20
N THR A 122 -25.18 -27.73 -24.07
CA THR A 122 -25.16 -27.61 -25.54
C THR A 122 -26.56 -27.71 -26.17
N ASP A 123 -27.62 -27.80 -25.35
CA ASP A 123 -28.99 -27.91 -25.83
C ASP A 123 -29.49 -26.57 -26.41
N ALA A 124 -30.18 -26.64 -27.56
CA ALA A 124 -30.60 -25.46 -28.32
C ALA A 124 -31.56 -24.54 -27.54
N ALA A 125 -32.27 -25.04 -26.53
CA ALA A 125 -33.14 -24.21 -25.69
C ALA A 125 -32.33 -23.34 -24.72
N THR A 126 -31.35 -23.94 -24.02
CA THR A 126 -30.44 -23.24 -23.11
C THR A 126 -29.51 -22.30 -23.87
N LEU A 127 -28.94 -22.72 -25.01
CA LEU A 127 -28.09 -21.88 -25.86
C LEU A 127 -28.85 -20.70 -26.47
N ARG A 128 -30.11 -20.88 -26.89
CA ARG A 128 -30.96 -19.76 -27.32
C ARG A 128 -31.20 -18.78 -26.17
N ARG A 129 -31.53 -19.26 -24.97
CA ARG A 129 -31.70 -18.39 -23.79
C ARG A 129 -30.41 -17.63 -23.44
N ALA A 130 -29.26 -18.30 -23.46
CA ALA A 130 -27.94 -17.68 -23.28
C ALA A 130 -27.64 -16.60 -24.32
N THR A 131 -28.01 -16.84 -25.58
CA THR A 131 -27.92 -15.85 -26.66
C THR A 131 -28.84 -14.65 -26.44
N GLU A 132 -30.09 -14.89 -26.00
CA GLU A 132 -31.06 -13.84 -25.71
C GLU A 132 -30.67 -12.98 -24.49
N ASP A 133 -30.18 -13.58 -23.40
CA ASP A 133 -29.70 -12.86 -22.23
C ASP A 133 -28.42 -12.06 -22.55
N VAL A 134 -27.43 -12.62 -23.27
CA VAL A 134 -26.24 -11.86 -23.68
C VAL A 134 -26.60 -10.69 -24.61
N ARG A 135 -27.43 -10.91 -25.65
CA ARG A 135 -27.85 -9.81 -26.55
C ARG A 135 -28.68 -8.73 -25.84
N ARG A 136 -29.39 -9.08 -24.77
CA ARG A 136 -30.16 -8.15 -23.92
C ARG A 136 -29.25 -7.27 -23.07
N TYR A 137 -28.20 -7.84 -22.47
CA TYR A 137 -27.30 -7.12 -21.55
C TYR A 137 -26.10 -6.46 -22.25
N PHE A 138 -25.73 -6.94 -23.43
CA PHE A 138 -24.62 -6.44 -24.27
C PHE A 138 -25.15 -6.11 -25.69
N PRO A 139 -25.98 -5.05 -25.83
CA PRO A 139 -26.64 -4.70 -27.10
C PRO A 139 -25.67 -4.27 -28.21
N GLU A 140 -24.41 -3.99 -27.88
CA GLU A 140 -23.33 -3.77 -28.84
C GLU A 140 -22.83 -5.05 -29.54
N LEU A 141 -23.30 -6.23 -29.11
CA LEU A 141 -22.98 -7.54 -29.69
C LEU A 141 -24.22 -8.25 -30.30
N PRO A 142 -25.00 -7.61 -31.21
CA PRO A 142 -26.24 -8.18 -31.74
C PRO A 142 -26.02 -9.46 -32.57
N GLY A 143 -24.78 -9.68 -33.06
CA GLY A 143 -24.38 -10.88 -33.79
C GLY A 143 -23.96 -12.06 -32.92
N PHE A 144 -23.77 -11.88 -31.60
CA PHE A 144 -23.34 -12.96 -30.71
C PHE A 144 -24.32 -14.14 -30.74
N SER A 145 -23.82 -15.38 -30.67
CA SER A 145 -24.64 -16.59 -30.56
C SER A 145 -23.90 -17.61 -29.72
N ALA A 146 -24.44 -17.96 -28.55
CA ALA A 146 -23.83 -18.93 -27.66
C ALA A 146 -23.77 -20.31 -28.35
N THR A 147 -22.57 -20.86 -28.47
CA THR A 147 -22.32 -22.24 -28.91
C THR A 147 -22.19 -23.17 -27.70
N TRP A 148 -21.89 -22.61 -26.54
CA TRP A 148 -21.59 -23.33 -25.30
C TRP A 148 -22.06 -22.56 -24.07
N ALA A 149 -22.52 -23.28 -23.05
CA ALA A 149 -22.68 -22.77 -21.70
C ALA A 149 -22.34 -23.85 -20.65
N LEU A 150 -22.00 -23.42 -19.44
CA LEU A 150 -21.96 -24.27 -18.24
C LEU A 150 -22.81 -23.62 -17.15
N ILE A 151 -23.67 -24.41 -16.52
CA ILE A 151 -24.50 -24.02 -15.39
C ILE A 151 -23.92 -24.72 -14.15
N ALA A 152 -23.64 -23.97 -13.09
CA ALA A 152 -23.28 -24.49 -11.78
C ALA A 152 -24.15 -23.82 -10.70
N THR A 153 -24.85 -24.61 -9.90
CA THR A 153 -25.84 -24.13 -8.92
C THR A 153 -25.58 -24.75 -7.55
N TRP A 154 -25.26 -23.90 -6.57
CA TRP A 154 -25.18 -24.24 -5.16
C TRP A 154 -26.59 -24.09 -4.59
N TYR A 155 -27.29 -25.19 -4.42
CA TYR A 155 -28.70 -25.21 -4.05
C TYR A 155 -28.87 -25.50 -2.56
N ARG A 156 -29.38 -24.51 -1.81
CA ARG A 156 -29.66 -24.60 -0.36
C ARG A 156 -28.48 -25.11 0.48
N VAL A 157 -27.27 -24.68 0.14
CA VAL A 157 -26.03 -25.08 0.83
C VAL A 157 -25.87 -24.33 2.15
N THR A 158 -25.36 -25.01 3.18
CA THR A 158 -24.99 -24.39 4.47
C THR A 158 -23.47 -24.24 4.60
N PHE A 159 -23.03 -23.79 5.76
CA PHE A 159 -21.64 -23.45 6.07
C PHE A 159 -20.98 -24.44 7.03
N PHE A 160 -19.65 -24.44 7.11
CA PHE A 160 -18.92 -25.34 8.02
C PHE A 160 -19.33 -25.15 9.49
N GLY A 161 -19.57 -26.28 10.16
CA GLY A 161 -20.18 -26.36 11.50
C GLY A 161 -21.67 -26.04 11.55
N GLY A 162 -22.29 -25.79 10.39
CA GLY A 162 -23.74 -25.73 10.24
C GLY A 162 -24.42 -27.09 10.43
N SER A 163 -25.74 -27.02 10.61
CA SER A 163 -26.63 -28.16 10.86
C SER A 163 -27.74 -28.21 9.80
N SER A 164 -28.52 -29.29 9.76
CA SER A 164 -29.74 -29.37 8.93
C SER A 164 -30.83 -28.35 9.30
N SER A 165 -30.65 -27.60 10.40
CA SER A 165 -31.49 -26.48 10.86
C SER A 165 -30.80 -25.11 10.75
N SER A 166 -29.57 -25.05 10.24
CA SER A 166 -28.83 -23.79 10.05
C SER A 166 -29.31 -23.05 8.79
N PRO A 167 -29.04 -21.73 8.67
CA PRO A 167 -29.32 -20.99 7.44
C PRO A 167 -28.64 -21.60 6.21
N VAL A 168 -29.25 -21.36 5.05
CA VAL A 168 -28.83 -21.91 3.76
C VAL A 168 -28.85 -20.82 2.68
N ASN A 169 -27.95 -20.94 1.71
CA ASN A 169 -27.84 -20.02 0.57
C ASN A 169 -28.17 -20.77 -0.72
N THR A 170 -28.77 -20.06 -1.68
CA THR A 170 -28.95 -20.58 -3.05
C THR A 170 -28.44 -19.57 -4.07
N PHE A 171 -27.46 -19.99 -4.88
CA PHE A 171 -26.85 -19.15 -5.91
C PHE A 171 -26.34 -19.97 -7.09
N GLN A 172 -26.17 -19.32 -8.24
CA GLN A 172 -25.81 -19.96 -9.50
C GLN A 172 -24.78 -19.12 -10.26
N ILE A 173 -23.77 -19.79 -10.82
CA ILE A 173 -22.90 -19.28 -11.88
C ILE A 173 -23.35 -19.90 -13.20
N VAL A 174 -23.52 -19.07 -14.22
CA VAL A 174 -23.62 -19.50 -15.62
C VAL A 174 -22.41 -18.94 -16.36
N LEU A 175 -21.65 -19.80 -17.03
CA LEU A 175 -20.62 -19.41 -18.00
C LEU A 175 -21.20 -19.58 -19.41
N ILE A 176 -20.92 -18.66 -20.32
CA ILE A 176 -21.46 -18.65 -21.69
C ILE A 176 -20.33 -18.27 -22.66
N THR A 177 -20.20 -18.95 -23.80
CA THR A 177 -19.29 -18.53 -24.88
C THR A 177 -19.80 -18.90 -26.27
N ASP A 178 -19.29 -18.23 -27.30
CA ASP A 178 -19.33 -18.67 -28.70
C ASP A 178 -18.02 -19.40 -29.13
N GLY A 179 -17.03 -19.48 -28.25
CA GLY A 179 -15.66 -19.94 -28.49
C GLY A 179 -14.64 -18.81 -28.68
N LYS A 180 -15.05 -17.54 -28.61
CA LYS A 180 -14.17 -16.34 -28.75
C LYS A 180 -14.49 -15.24 -27.76
N LEU A 181 -15.78 -14.95 -27.55
CA LEU A 181 -16.29 -14.03 -26.54
C LEU A 181 -16.90 -14.84 -25.40
N SER A 182 -16.69 -14.41 -24.16
CA SER A 182 -17.14 -15.16 -22.99
C SER A 182 -17.75 -14.27 -21.93
N PHE A 183 -18.75 -14.82 -21.25
CA PHE A 183 -19.59 -14.12 -20.30
C PHE A 183 -19.81 -14.98 -19.07
N THR A 184 -20.05 -14.32 -17.93
CA THR A 184 -20.65 -14.97 -16.77
C THR A 184 -21.88 -14.23 -16.28
N ILE A 185 -22.89 -14.98 -15.87
CA ILE A 185 -24.08 -14.50 -15.17
C ILE A 185 -24.08 -15.12 -13.77
N PHE A 186 -24.27 -14.30 -12.74
CA PHE A 186 -24.57 -14.76 -11.39
C PHE A 186 -26.06 -14.54 -11.11
N ASN A 187 -26.73 -15.54 -10.53
CA ASN A 187 -28.08 -15.41 -9.96
C ASN A 187 -28.02 -15.74 -8.46
N TYR A 188 -28.59 -14.86 -7.63
CA TYR A 188 -28.75 -15.04 -6.19
C TYR A 188 -30.24 -15.13 -5.86
N GLU A 189 -30.64 -16.19 -5.14
CA GLU A 189 -31.98 -16.29 -4.55
C GLU A 189 -31.91 -15.68 -3.14
N SER A 190 -31.96 -16.46 -2.06
CA SER A 190 -31.75 -15.94 -0.70
C SER A 190 -30.32 -16.20 -0.24
N ILE A 191 -29.66 -15.15 0.27
CA ILE A 191 -28.38 -15.23 0.96
C ILE A 191 -28.64 -14.91 2.44
N THR A 192 -28.43 -15.88 3.31
CA THR A 192 -28.81 -15.83 4.73
C THR A 192 -27.62 -15.97 5.69
N TRP A 193 -26.48 -16.46 5.19
CA TRP A 193 -25.20 -16.56 5.89
C TRP A 193 -24.07 -16.06 4.98
N THR A 194 -22.92 -15.66 5.54
CA THR A 194 -21.76 -15.18 4.76
C THR A 194 -20.40 -15.75 5.17
N THR A 195 -20.31 -16.51 6.26
CA THR A 195 -19.07 -17.14 6.75
C THR A 195 -19.36 -18.48 7.46
N GLY A 196 -18.31 -19.25 7.81
CA GLY A 196 -18.42 -20.48 8.59
C GLY A 196 -18.18 -20.30 10.10
N THR A 197 -18.71 -21.20 10.92
CA THR A 197 -18.61 -21.15 12.41
C THR A 197 -17.16 -21.11 12.92
N HIS A 198 -16.25 -21.73 12.19
CA HIS A 198 -14.82 -21.82 12.52
C HIS A 198 -13.94 -21.15 11.45
N ALA A 199 -14.53 -20.38 10.54
CA ALA A 199 -13.77 -19.50 9.64
C ALA A 199 -12.87 -18.56 10.46
N SER A 200 -11.74 -18.15 9.85
CA SER A 200 -10.49 -17.66 10.49
C SER A 200 -10.56 -16.35 11.32
N SER A 201 -11.75 -15.96 11.76
CA SER A 201 -12.12 -14.68 12.37
C SER A 201 -13.31 -14.78 13.34
N GLY A 202 -13.92 -15.97 13.51
CA GLY A 202 -14.98 -16.23 14.50
C GLY A 202 -16.39 -15.98 13.98
N GLY A 203 -16.87 -16.85 13.08
CA GLY A 203 -18.28 -16.86 12.69
C GLY A 203 -19.19 -17.37 13.82
N ASP A 204 -20.41 -16.87 13.88
CA ASP A 204 -21.43 -17.33 14.82
C ASP A 204 -22.23 -18.54 14.30
N ALA A 205 -23.16 -19.04 15.12
CA ALA A 205 -24.04 -20.17 14.76
C ALA A 205 -25.07 -19.83 13.66
N ALA A 206 -25.16 -18.58 13.21
CA ALA A 206 -25.94 -18.14 12.06
C ALA A 206 -25.08 -17.92 10.80
N GLY A 207 -23.76 -18.17 10.87
CA GLY A 207 -22.84 -18.02 9.76
C GLY A 207 -22.52 -16.56 9.44
N LEU A 208 -22.49 -15.68 10.45
CA LEU A 208 -22.20 -14.25 10.36
C LEU A 208 -21.03 -13.87 11.29
N GLY A 209 -20.47 -12.66 11.12
CA GLY A 209 -19.47 -12.08 12.04
C GLY A 209 -17.99 -12.37 11.75
N GLY A 210 -17.69 -13.40 10.97
CA GLY A 210 -16.35 -13.66 10.43
C GLY A 210 -16.07 -12.91 9.11
N ILE A 211 -15.03 -13.32 8.40
CA ILE A 211 -14.73 -12.88 7.03
C ILE A 211 -15.87 -13.36 6.12
N ALA A 212 -16.63 -12.39 5.60
CA ALA A 212 -17.73 -12.64 4.68
C ALA A 212 -17.23 -13.09 3.29
N ALA A 213 -18.15 -13.64 2.50
CA ALA A 213 -17.89 -14.19 1.19
C ALA A 213 -17.18 -13.22 0.22
N GLN A 214 -16.34 -13.76 -0.68
CA GLN A 214 -15.75 -13.01 -1.79
C GLN A 214 -16.50 -13.31 -3.09
N ALA A 215 -17.07 -12.30 -3.72
CA ALA A 215 -17.80 -12.42 -5.00
C ALA A 215 -17.13 -11.59 -6.10
N GLY A 216 -17.06 -12.12 -7.32
CA GLY A 216 -16.38 -11.53 -8.48
C GLY A 216 -15.59 -12.55 -9.32
N PHE A 217 -14.47 -12.14 -9.90
CA PHE A 217 -13.60 -13.00 -10.71
C PHE A 217 -12.16 -12.46 -10.77
N ASN A 218 -11.17 -13.34 -10.98
CA ASN A 218 -9.73 -13.03 -10.87
C ASN A 218 -8.92 -13.81 -11.90
N ALA A 219 -8.02 -13.14 -12.62
CA ALA A 219 -7.24 -13.70 -13.74
C ALA A 219 -6.05 -14.60 -13.33
N GLY A 220 -5.69 -14.66 -12.05
CA GLY A 220 -4.51 -15.38 -11.57
C GLY A 220 -3.17 -14.65 -11.78
N ASP A 221 -3.14 -13.47 -12.39
CA ASP A 221 -1.90 -12.71 -12.65
C ASP A 221 -1.53 -11.69 -11.56
N GLY A 222 -2.32 -11.63 -10.47
CA GLY A 222 -2.10 -10.66 -9.39
C GLY A 222 -2.44 -9.21 -9.74
N ARG A 223 -3.07 -8.95 -10.91
CA ARG A 223 -3.42 -7.60 -11.38
C ARG A 223 -4.85 -7.45 -11.87
N ARG A 224 -5.35 -8.39 -12.68
CA ARG A 224 -6.66 -8.29 -13.34
C ARG A 224 -7.73 -9.07 -12.56
N TYR A 225 -8.73 -8.34 -12.07
CA TYR A 225 -9.83 -8.90 -11.31
C TYR A 225 -11.04 -7.96 -11.33
N PHE A 226 -12.18 -8.47 -10.85
CA PHE A 226 -13.35 -7.70 -10.46
C PHE A 226 -13.88 -8.23 -9.12
N SER A 227 -14.41 -7.36 -8.26
CA SER A 227 -15.15 -7.76 -7.06
C SER A 227 -16.51 -7.07 -7.04
N ILE A 228 -17.56 -7.81 -6.69
CA ILE A 228 -18.89 -7.21 -6.51
C ILE A 228 -18.83 -6.20 -5.33
N PRO A 229 -19.48 -5.03 -5.42
CA PRO A 229 -19.59 -4.10 -4.29
C PRO A 229 -20.15 -4.81 -3.04
N GLY A 230 -19.47 -4.66 -1.89
CA GLY A 230 -19.81 -5.40 -0.66
C GLY A 230 -19.08 -6.74 -0.49
N SER A 231 -18.33 -7.21 -1.51
CA SER A 231 -17.48 -8.40 -1.37
C SER A 231 -16.56 -8.30 -0.15
N ARG A 232 -16.53 -9.37 0.66
CA ARG A 232 -15.86 -9.49 1.98
C ARG A 232 -16.41 -8.63 3.13
N THR A 233 -17.50 -7.88 2.95
CA THR A 233 -18.18 -7.16 4.04
C THR A 233 -19.50 -7.87 4.41
N ALA A 234 -20.13 -7.43 5.50
CA ALA A 234 -21.47 -7.89 5.86
C ALA A 234 -22.53 -7.59 4.79
N ASP A 235 -22.27 -6.65 3.87
CA ASP A 235 -23.16 -6.28 2.76
C ASP A 235 -23.38 -7.44 1.77
N MET A 236 -22.52 -8.48 1.79
CA MET A 236 -22.75 -9.74 1.06
C MET A 236 -24.03 -10.47 1.48
N ALA A 237 -24.61 -10.17 2.65
CA ALA A 237 -25.91 -10.67 3.09
C ALA A 237 -27.11 -9.86 2.52
N GLU A 238 -26.86 -8.91 1.62
CA GLU A 238 -27.89 -8.19 0.85
C GLU A 238 -27.63 -8.25 -0.66
N VAL A 239 -26.69 -9.09 -1.14
CA VAL A 239 -26.27 -9.16 -2.55
C VAL A 239 -27.42 -9.52 -3.50
N GLU A 240 -28.41 -10.27 -3.02
CA GLU A 240 -29.62 -10.59 -3.79
C GLU A 240 -30.50 -9.37 -4.08
N THR A 241 -30.25 -8.22 -3.44
CA THR A 241 -30.93 -6.95 -3.75
C THR A 241 -30.19 -6.13 -4.80
N THR A 242 -28.99 -6.54 -5.20
CA THR A 242 -28.06 -5.75 -6.03
C THR A 242 -27.96 -6.28 -7.46
N THR A 243 -27.58 -5.42 -8.42
CA THR A 243 -27.47 -5.78 -9.83
C THR A 243 -26.56 -4.82 -10.61
N ASN A 244 -26.07 -5.25 -11.77
CA ASN A 244 -25.52 -4.38 -12.82
C ASN A 244 -26.31 -4.45 -14.15
N VAL A 245 -27.47 -5.10 -14.17
CA VAL A 245 -28.32 -5.30 -15.36
C VAL A 245 -29.80 -4.95 -15.12
N GLY A 246 -30.11 -4.20 -14.07
CA GLY A 246 -31.48 -3.80 -13.71
C GLY A 246 -32.39 -4.94 -13.27
N VAL A 247 -31.83 -6.11 -12.95
CA VAL A 247 -32.54 -7.28 -12.44
C VAL A 247 -31.95 -7.61 -11.08
N PRO A 248 -32.56 -7.16 -9.96
CA PRO A 248 -32.10 -7.43 -8.60
C PRO A 248 -31.74 -8.91 -8.37
N GLY A 249 -30.57 -9.13 -7.77
CA GLY A 249 -29.98 -10.45 -7.53
C GLY A 249 -29.35 -11.11 -8.76
N ARG A 250 -29.41 -10.49 -9.95
CA ARG A 250 -28.69 -10.92 -11.14
C ARG A 250 -27.57 -9.96 -11.49
N TRP A 251 -26.40 -10.53 -11.80
CA TRP A 251 -25.25 -9.80 -12.34
C TRP A 251 -24.79 -10.47 -13.65
N ALA A 252 -24.34 -9.70 -14.63
CA ALA A 252 -23.77 -10.22 -15.87
C ALA A 252 -22.52 -9.46 -16.28
N PHE A 253 -21.50 -10.18 -16.78
CA PHE A 253 -20.21 -9.62 -17.17
C PHE A 253 -19.67 -10.28 -18.43
N ARG A 254 -19.01 -9.51 -19.29
CA ARG A 254 -18.07 -10.03 -20.30
C ARG A 254 -16.69 -10.22 -19.65
N ILE A 255 -16.05 -11.35 -19.90
CA ILE A 255 -14.84 -11.80 -19.17
C ILE A 255 -13.74 -12.40 -20.06
N ASP A 256 -13.90 -12.38 -21.40
CA ASP A 256 -12.84 -12.79 -22.32
C ASP A 256 -11.66 -11.80 -22.38
N ASP A 257 -11.89 -10.49 -22.18
CA ASP A 257 -10.84 -9.46 -22.22
C ASP A 257 -10.59 -8.77 -20.85
N ALA A 258 -9.49 -8.00 -20.79
CA ALA A 258 -9.00 -7.36 -19.57
C ALA A 258 -9.80 -6.12 -19.12
N GLN A 259 -10.75 -5.63 -19.91
CA GLN A 259 -11.49 -4.39 -19.65
C GLN A 259 -12.99 -4.67 -19.56
N VAL A 260 -13.43 -5.09 -18.37
CA VAL A 260 -14.82 -5.44 -18.05
C VAL A 260 -15.81 -4.34 -18.48
N ARG A 261 -16.39 -4.50 -19.67
CA ARG A 261 -17.42 -3.59 -20.19
C ARG A 261 -18.78 -4.00 -19.65
N VAL A 262 -19.27 -3.28 -18.66
CA VAL A 262 -20.68 -3.34 -18.28
C VAL A 262 -21.52 -2.51 -19.25
N GLY A 263 -22.58 -3.11 -19.79
CA GLY A 263 -23.58 -2.47 -20.66
C GLY A 263 -24.36 -1.36 -19.95
N GLY A 264 -25.16 -0.58 -20.70
CA GLY A 264 -25.87 0.58 -20.17
C GLY A 264 -27.30 0.72 -20.73
N CYS A 265 -28.19 1.31 -19.95
CA CYS A 265 -29.60 1.45 -20.28
C CYS A 265 -29.86 2.59 -21.28
N GLY A 266 -30.55 2.28 -22.38
CA GLY A 266 -31.06 3.30 -23.31
C GLY A 266 -32.41 3.89 -22.85
N HIS A 267 -32.60 5.19 -23.09
CA HIS A 267 -33.89 5.89 -23.08
C HIS A 267 -34.61 6.17 -21.74
N THR A 268 -33.88 6.45 -20.65
CA THR A 268 -34.41 7.29 -19.53
C THR A 268 -33.38 8.33 -19.08
N THR A 269 -33.79 9.34 -18.31
CA THR A 269 -32.89 10.42 -17.82
C THR A 269 -31.93 9.91 -16.74
N SER A 270 -30.73 9.56 -17.22
CA SER A 270 -29.59 9.04 -16.43
C SER A 270 -29.21 9.92 -15.23
N VAL A 271 -29.10 9.28 -14.06
CA VAL A 271 -28.49 9.84 -12.84
C VAL A 271 -26.98 9.99 -13.01
N CYS A 272 -26.35 9.09 -13.76
CA CYS A 272 -24.94 9.18 -14.10
C CYS A 272 -24.58 10.43 -14.90
N LEU A 273 -25.44 10.86 -15.83
CA LEU A 273 -25.28 12.12 -16.56
C LEU A 273 -25.58 13.35 -15.69
N ALA A 274 -26.66 13.30 -14.89
CA ALA A 274 -27.15 14.46 -14.13
C ALA A 274 -26.34 14.77 -12.85
N LEU A 275 -25.95 13.75 -12.08
CA LEU A 275 -25.37 13.91 -10.75
C LEU A 275 -23.89 13.48 -10.65
N ARG A 276 -23.34 12.83 -11.69
CA ARG A 276 -21.96 12.28 -11.75
C ARG A 276 -21.49 11.67 -10.42
N PRO A 277 -22.26 10.75 -9.80
CA PRO A 277 -22.10 10.43 -8.37
C PRO A 277 -20.87 9.57 -8.02
N CYS A 278 -20.09 9.14 -9.02
CA CYS A 278 -18.92 8.28 -8.83
C CYS A 278 -17.64 9.12 -8.87
N LEU A 279 -16.83 9.02 -7.82
CA LEU A 279 -15.57 9.76 -7.65
C LEU A 279 -14.38 8.93 -8.16
N ASN A 280 -13.19 9.53 -8.15
CA ASN A 280 -11.91 8.88 -8.48
C ASN A 280 -11.92 8.11 -9.81
N GLY A 281 -12.60 8.66 -10.82
CA GLY A 281 -12.71 8.07 -12.17
C GLY A 281 -13.60 6.83 -12.29
N GLY A 282 -14.32 6.43 -11.24
CA GLY A 282 -15.24 5.29 -11.29
C GLY A 282 -16.34 5.48 -12.36
N LYS A 283 -16.53 4.48 -13.22
CA LYS A 283 -17.58 4.48 -14.25
C LYS A 283 -18.94 4.33 -13.58
N CYS A 284 -19.76 5.37 -13.70
CA CYS A 284 -21.15 5.31 -13.28
C CYS A 284 -21.98 4.44 -14.23
N ILE A 285 -22.86 3.61 -13.67
CA ILE A 285 -23.82 2.75 -14.36
C ILE A 285 -25.21 3.07 -13.79
N ASP A 286 -26.16 3.46 -14.63
CA ASP A 286 -27.55 3.67 -14.19
C ASP A 286 -28.23 2.34 -13.87
N ASP A 287 -28.99 2.31 -12.78
CA ASP A 287 -29.72 1.14 -12.29
C ASP A 287 -31.23 1.43 -12.40
N CYS A 288 -31.81 0.99 -13.53
CA CYS A 288 -33.17 1.36 -13.95
C CYS A 288 -34.25 0.44 -13.36
N VAL A 289 -34.35 0.38 -12.03
CA VAL A 289 -35.50 -0.27 -11.36
C VAL A 289 -36.79 0.51 -11.64
N THR A 290 -37.90 -0.21 -11.84
CA THR A 290 -39.18 0.28 -12.38
C THR A 290 -39.79 1.49 -11.64
N GLY A 291 -39.40 2.69 -12.05
CA GLY A 291 -39.98 3.98 -11.62
C GLY A 291 -39.15 4.77 -10.62
N ASN A 292 -37.96 4.32 -10.21
CA ASN A 292 -37.04 5.08 -9.37
C ASN A 292 -35.61 5.00 -9.95
N PRO A 293 -34.97 6.12 -10.32
CA PRO A 293 -33.65 6.08 -10.93
C PRO A 293 -32.57 5.84 -9.86
N SER A 294 -31.96 4.66 -9.89
CA SER A 294 -30.84 4.25 -9.05
C SER A 294 -29.52 4.32 -9.84
N TYR A 295 -28.38 4.14 -9.16
CA TYR A 295 -27.06 4.06 -9.81
C TYR A 295 -26.10 3.15 -9.02
N THR A 296 -25.18 2.54 -9.76
CA THR A 296 -24.05 1.76 -9.24
C THR A 296 -22.74 2.29 -9.82
N CYS A 297 -21.72 2.44 -8.97
CA CYS A 297 -20.40 2.88 -9.40
C CYS A 297 -19.46 1.69 -9.60
N SER A 298 -19.03 1.45 -10.84
CA SER A 298 -17.94 0.53 -11.17
C SER A 298 -16.61 1.27 -10.99
N CYS A 299 -15.94 1.02 -9.87
CA CYS A 299 -14.70 1.70 -9.54
C CYS A 299 -13.54 1.32 -10.46
N LEU A 300 -12.65 2.28 -10.71
CA LEU A 300 -11.31 1.95 -11.19
C LEU A 300 -10.58 1.16 -10.11
N SER A 301 -9.72 0.24 -10.53
CA SER A 301 -8.83 -0.51 -9.64
C SER A 301 -8.04 0.47 -8.75
N GLY A 302 -7.88 0.12 -7.47
CA GLY A 302 -7.39 1.03 -6.43
C GLY A 302 -8.48 1.81 -5.67
N PHE A 303 -9.75 1.81 -6.11
CA PHE A 303 -10.84 2.52 -5.42
C PHE A 303 -12.04 1.62 -5.07
N THR A 304 -12.75 1.96 -4.00
CA THR A 304 -13.88 1.18 -3.47
C THR A 304 -14.96 2.04 -2.78
N GLY A 305 -15.99 1.36 -2.26
CA GLY A 305 -17.19 1.94 -1.66
C GLY A 305 -18.22 2.43 -2.68
N ARG A 306 -19.46 2.65 -2.24
CA ARG A 306 -20.66 2.91 -3.08
C ARG A 306 -20.58 4.12 -4.05
N ARG A 307 -19.52 4.93 -3.94
CA ARG A 307 -19.23 6.07 -4.84
C ARG A 307 -17.75 6.13 -5.29
N CYS A 308 -17.00 5.02 -5.16
CA CYS A 308 -15.56 4.94 -5.45
C CYS A 308 -14.71 5.98 -4.71
N HIS A 309 -15.18 6.40 -3.54
CA HIS A 309 -14.63 7.51 -2.76
C HIS A 309 -13.60 7.07 -1.71
N LEU A 310 -13.42 5.75 -1.54
CA LEU A 310 -12.43 5.17 -0.64
C LEU A 310 -11.25 4.68 -1.46
N ASP A 311 -10.06 5.17 -1.13
CA ASP A 311 -8.78 4.65 -1.63
C ASP A 311 -8.50 3.28 -1.00
N VAL A 312 -8.10 2.29 -1.81
CA VAL A 312 -7.81 0.93 -1.35
C VAL A 312 -6.36 0.87 -0.91
N ASN A 313 -6.10 1.01 0.39
CA ASN A 313 -4.74 0.90 0.93
C ASN A 313 -4.18 -0.53 0.77
N GLU A 314 -3.42 -0.78 -0.30
CA GLU A 314 -2.84 -2.09 -0.60
C GLU A 314 -1.82 -2.52 0.46
N CYS A 315 -1.10 -1.56 1.06
CA CYS A 315 -0.17 -1.82 2.16
C CYS A 315 -0.85 -2.35 3.44
N ALA A 316 -2.17 -2.22 3.59
CA ALA A 316 -2.90 -2.87 4.70
C ALA A 316 -2.82 -4.41 4.63
N SER A 317 -2.51 -4.98 3.46
CA SER A 317 -2.21 -6.42 3.30
C SER A 317 -0.84 -6.83 3.86
N HIS A 318 0.07 -5.86 4.11
CA HIS A 318 1.48 -6.06 4.45
C HIS A 318 2.25 -6.85 3.37
N PRO A 319 2.30 -6.38 2.11
CA PRO A 319 2.85 -7.14 0.99
C PRO A 319 4.39 -7.18 0.97
N CYS A 320 5.07 -6.29 1.69
CA CYS A 320 6.53 -6.21 1.73
C CYS A 320 7.11 -7.16 2.79
N GLN A 321 8.07 -7.98 2.36
CA GLN A 321 8.71 -9.03 3.13
C GLN A 321 10.06 -8.55 3.71
N ASN A 322 10.70 -9.37 4.54
CA ASN A 322 12.08 -9.16 5.02
C ASN A 322 12.38 -7.77 5.62
N GLY A 323 11.38 -7.14 6.26
CA GLY A 323 11.51 -5.80 6.87
C GLY A 323 11.36 -4.63 5.90
N GLY A 324 10.96 -4.88 4.64
CA GLY A 324 10.71 -3.84 3.64
C GLY A 324 9.59 -2.88 4.04
N THR A 325 9.82 -1.58 3.85
CA THR A 325 8.83 -0.54 4.17
C THR A 325 7.85 -0.37 3.01
N CYS A 326 6.57 -0.59 3.27
CA CYS A 326 5.50 -0.44 2.28
C CYS A 326 4.99 1.00 2.19
N THR A 327 5.00 1.56 0.98
CA THR A 327 4.29 2.82 0.65
C THR A 327 3.18 2.53 -0.34
N HIS A 328 1.93 2.86 0.01
CA HIS A 328 0.79 2.69 -0.88
C HIS A 328 0.74 3.82 -1.92
N GLY A 329 0.11 3.55 -3.05
CA GLY A 329 -0.20 4.48 -4.12
C GLY A 329 -1.49 4.03 -4.81
N VAL A 330 -1.98 4.80 -5.78
CA VAL A 330 -3.24 4.41 -6.45
C VAL A 330 -3.02 3.11 -7.23
N ASN A 331 -3.79 2.06 -6.90
CA ASN A 331 -3.76 0.76 -7.57
C ASN A 331 -2.37 0.07 -7.55
N SER A 332 -1.54 0.38 -6.56
CA SER A 332 -0.15 -0.07 -6.50
C SER A 332 0.47 0.13 -5.12
N PHE A 333 1.43 -0.71 -4.77
CA PHE A 333 2.32 -0.50 -3.63
C PHE A 333 3.77 -0.57 -4.08
N ILE A 334 4.65 0.10 -3.32
CA ILE A 334 6.10 0.05 -3.50
C ILE A 334 6.72 -0.43 -2.19
N CYS A 335 7.66 -1.36 -2.29
CA CYS A 335 8.42 -1.89 -1.15
C CYS A 335 9.85 -1.34 -1.18
N GLN A 336 10.23 -0.61 -0.14
CA GLN A 336 11.62 -0.18 0.07
C GLN A 336 12.36 -1.26 0.87
N CYS A 337 13.22 -2.02 0.21
CA CYS A 337 13.88 -3.19 0.79
C CYS A 337 15.11 -2.82 1.64
N PRO A 338 15.38 -3.52 2.77
CA PRO A 338 16.62 -3.37 3.50
C PRO A 338 17.80 -3.97 2.73
N ALA A 339 19.02 -3.56 3.09
CA ALA A 339 20.24 -4.10 2.48
C ALA A 339 20.30 -5.64 2.60
N GLY A 340 20.65 -6.31 1.50
CA GLY A 340 20.63 -7.76 1.39
C GLY A 340 19.31 -8.38 0.91
N TYR A 341 18.30 -7.57 0.55
CA TYR A 341 17.03 -8.05 0.02
C TYR A 341 16.54 -7.24 -1.19
N GLY A 342 15.87 -7.92 -2.14
CA GLY A 342 15.37 -7.34 -3.38
C GLY A 342 14.07 -8.00 -3.88
N GLY A 343 13.64 -7.60 -5.08
CA GLY A 343 12.36 -7.99 -5.67
C GLY A 343 11.20 -7.04 -5.32
N PRO A 344 10.09 -7.04 -6.10
CA PRO A 344 8.94 -6.14 -5.93
C PRO A 344 8.24 -6.21 -4.57
N THR A 345 8.43 -7.30 -3.81
CA THR A 345 7.96 -7.46 -2.43
C THR A 345 9.10 -7.67 -1.43
N CYS A 346 10.35 -7.38 -1.79
CA CYS A 346 11.55 -7.68 -0.99
C CYS A 346 11.72 -9.18 -0.68
N GLU A 347 11.21 -10.05 -1.56
CA GLU A 347 11.11 -11.50 -1.35
C GLU A 347 12.42 -12.27 -1.59
N THR A 348 13.35 -11.75 -2.39
CA THR A 348 14.64 -12.40 -2.62
C THR A 348 15.66 -11.91 -1.61
N ALA A 349 16.32 -12.84 -0.92
CA ALA A 349 17.60 -12.55 -0.28
C ALA A 349 18.63 -12.38 -1.41
N GLN A 350 19.33 -11.25 -1.44
CA GLN A 350 20.31 -10.93 -2.46
C GLN A 350 21.71 -11.22 -1.91
N SER A 351 22.34 -12.25 -2.43
CA SER A 351 23.73 -12.58 -2.08
C SER A 351 24.65 -11.46 -2.57
N PRO A 352 25.71 -11.10 -1.83
CA PRO A 352 26.74 -10.19 -2.33
C PRO A 352 27.35 -10.64 -3.67
N CYS A 353 27.28 -11.94 -3.98
CA CYS A 353 27.77 -12.52 -5.23
C CYS A 353 26.78 -12.44 -6.41
N ASP A 354 25.47 -12.21 -6.18
CA ASP A 354 24.45 -12.25 -7.25
C ASP A 354 24.58 -11.08 -8.25
N ALA A 355 25.42 -10.09 -7.92
CA ALA A 355 25.71 -8.91 -8.73
C ALA A 355 27.22 -8.72 -8.99
N ARG A 356 28.05 -9.74 -8.73
CA ARG A 356 29.50 -9.69 -8.88
C ARG A 356 30.00 -10.93 -9.60
N GLU A 357 30.07 -10.80 -10.91
CA GLU A 357 30.77 -11.74 -11.78
C GLU A 357 32.26 -11.71 -11.44
N CYS A 358 32.90 -12.88 -11.44
CA CYS A 358 34.34 -13.02 -11.30
C CYS A 358 34.91 -13.43 -12.65
N GLU A 359 35.91 -12.70 -13.12
CA GLU A 359 36.52 -12.91 -14.43
C GLU A 359 37.54 -14.07 -14.41
N ASN A 360 38.03 -14.42 -15.59
CA ASN A 360 39.12 -15.40 -15.79
C ASN A 360 38.92 -16.78 -15.11
N GLY A 361 37.67 -17.18 -14.86
CA GLY A 361 37.31 -18.46 -14.28
C GLY A 361 37.36 -18.52 -12.74
N GLY A 362 37.59 -17.40 -12.06
CA GLY A 362 37.41 -17.30 -10.60
C GLY A 362 35.96 -17.54 -10.17
N TRP A 363 35.73 -17.83 -8.89
CA TRP A 363 34.39 -18.03 -8.33
C TRP A 363 34.12 -17.12 -7.13
N CYS A 364 32.91 -16.57 -7.05
CA CYS A 364 32.55 -15.70 -5.93
C CYS A 364 32.25 -16.51 -4.66
N GLN A 365 32.84 -16.08 -3.54
CA GLN A 365 32.57 -16.61 -2.21
C GLN A 365 32.16 -15.46 -1.27
N ALA A 366 31.18 -15.70 -0.41
CA ALA A 366 30.74 -14.73 0.58
C ALA A 366 31.57 -14.87 1.86
N GLU A 367 32.35 -13.85 2.21
CA GLU A 367 33.18 -13.83 3.43
C GLU A 367 32.92 -12.55 4.22
N GLY A 368 32.73 -12.66 5.54
CA GLY A 368 32.45 -11.51 6.41
C GLY A 368 31.15 -10.71 6.13
N GLY A 369 30.35 -11.12 5.13
CA GLY A 369 29.20 -10.36 4.63
C GLY A 369 29.49 -9.53 3.36
N SER A 370 30.70 -9.61 2.81
CA SER A 370 31.04 -9.09 1.48
C SER A 370 31.21 -10.23 0.46
N ALA A 371 31.09 -9.91 -0.82
CA ALA A 371 31.59 -10.77 -1.88
C ALA A 371 33.10 -10.64 -1.99
N VAL A 372 33.77 -11.77 -2.17
CA VAL A 372 35.19 -11.87 -2.51
C VAL A 372 35.30 -12.88 -3.65
N CYS A 373 35.94 -12.50 -4.76
CA CYS A 373 36.23 -13.47 -5.81
C CYS A 373 37.46 -14.29 -5.41
N VAL A 374 37.33 -15.61 -5.44
CA VAL A 374 38.42 -16.56 -5.22
C VAL A 374 38.97 -16.93 -6.59
N CYS A 375 40.22 -16.55 -6.82
CA CYS A 375 40.82 -16.63 -8.14
C CYS A 375 41.48 -17.99 -8.39
N VAL A 376 41.50 -18.39 -9.65
CA VAL A 376 42.30 -19.53 -10.11
C VAL A 376 43.78 -19.16 -9.98
N ALA A 377 44.67 -20.14 -9.78
CA ALA A 377 46.11 -19.87 -9.77
C ALA A 377 46.54 -19.22 -11.11
N GLY A 378 47.24 -18.10 -11.03
CA GLY A 378 47.49 -17.20 -12.16
C GLY A 378 46.59 -15.95 -12.20
N TYR A 379 45.59 -15.78 -11.31
CA TYR A 379 44.72 -14.59 -11.27
C TYR A 379 44.59 -13.95 -9.89
N THR A 380 44.38 -12.63 -9.87
CA THR A 380 44.27 -11.76 -8.69
C THR A 380 43.38 -10.54 -8.98
N GLY A 381 43.29 -9.62 -8.02
CA GLY A 381 42.37 -8.48 -8.04
C GLY A 381 41.06 -8.76 -7.30
N ALA A 382 40.13 -7.81 -7.32
CA ALA A 382 38.88 -7.92 -6.55
C ALA A 382 37.82 -8.79 -7.26
N ALA A 383 37.89 -8.88 -8.58
CA ALA A 383 37.03 -9.67 -9.45
C ALA A 383 37.78 -10.85 -10.13
N CYS A 384 39.06 -11.08 -9.84
CA CYS A 384 39.95 -11.95 -10.64
C CYS A 384 40.20 -11.41 -12.07
N GLU A 385 40.05 -10.10 -12.22
CA GLU A 385 40.21 -9.28 -13.42
C GLU A 385 41.68 -9.07 -13.82
N THR A 386 42.62 -9.33 -12.91
CA THR A 386 44.06 -9.13 -13.12
C THR A 386 44.73 -10.50 -13.26
N ASP A 387 45.46 -10.77 -14.35
CA ASP A 387 46.48 -11.84 -14.30
C ASP A 387 47.42 -11.55 -13.11
N VAL A 388 47.84 -12.60 -12.41
CA VAL A 388 49.00 -12.48 -11.52
C VAL A 388 50.17 -12.34 -12.43
N ASP A 389 50.66 -11.11 -12.56
CA ASP A 389 51.91 -10.80 -13.21
C ASP A 389 53.04 -11.57 -12.48
N GLU A 390 53.31 -12.79 -12.94
CA GLU A 390 54.37 -13.65 -12.41
C GLU A 390 55.73 -13.04 -12.74
N CYS A 391 55.79 -12.21 -13.79
CA CYS A 391 56.91 -11.34 -14.14
C CYS A 391 57.13 -10.18 -13.15
N GLY A 392 56.10 -9.75 -12.41
CA GLY A 392 56.17 -8.75 -11.33
C GLY A 392 56.99 -9.19 -10.11
N SER A 393 57.51 -10.42 -10.12
CA SER A 393 58.54 -10.91 -9.18
C SER A 393 59.99 -10.70 -9.67
N ASP A 394 60.18 -9.99 -10.78
CA ASP A 394 61.42 -9.90 -11.57
C ASP A 394 62.11 -11.28 -11.75
N PRO A 395 61.38 -12.31 -12.22
CA PRO A 395 61.91 -13.67 -12.23
C PRO A 395 62.98 -13.87 -13.30
N CYS A 396 62.97 -13.04 -14.35
CA CYS A 396 63.96 -12.99 -15.42
C CYS A 396 65.06 -11.98 -15.06
N LEU A 397 66.24 -12.51 -14.77
CA LEU A 397 67.41 -11.73 -14.44
C LEU A 397 67.92 -10.98 -15.68
N ASN A 398 68.63 -9.88 -15.42
CA ASN A 398 69.41 -9.13 -16.38
C ASN A 398 68.70 -8.56 -17.64
N GLY A 399 67.41 -8.22 -17.58
CA GLY A 399 66.76 -7.56 -18.73
C GLY A 399 66.46 -8.48 -19.91
N GLY A 400 66.33 -9.78 -19.65
CA GLY A 400 65.45 -10.60 -20.47
C GLY A 400 64.01 -10.16 -20.24
N SER A 401 63.28 -9.81 -21.30
CA SER A 401 61.86 -9.46 -21.22
C SER A 401 61.08 -10.67 -20.76
N CYS A 402 60.56 -10.58 -19.54
CA CYS A 402 59.62 -11.57 -19.03
C CYS A 402 58.31 -11.45 -19.80
N VAL A 403 57.86 -12.55 -20.40
CA VAL A 403 56.54 -12.70 -20.99
C VAL A 403 55.70 -13.49 -20.00
N ASP A 404 54.76 -12.76 -19.40
CA ASP A 404 53.76 -13.26 -18.47
C ASP A 404 52.82 -14.24 -19.18
N LEU A 405 52.41 -15.28 -18.48
CA LEU A 405 51.50 -16.32 -18.95
C LEU A 405 50.60 -16.73 -17.78
N VAL A 406 49.38 -17.16 -18.06
CA VAL A 406 48.42 -17.53 -17.02
C VAL A 406 48.97 -18.63 -16.08
N GLY A 407 49.42 -18.26 -14.89
CA GLY A 407 49.99 -19.15 -13.87
C GLY A 407 51.45 -19.58 -14.12
N ASN A 408 52.21 -18.88 -14.97
CA ASN A 408 53.61 -19.18 -15.29
C ASN A 408 54.32 -17.98 -15.97
N PHE A 409 55.63 -18.03 -16.18
CA PHE A 409 56.33 -17.00 -16.98
C PHE A 409 57.34 -17.61 -17.95
N THR A 410 57.70 -16.86 -18.99
CA THR A 410 58.76 -17.22 -19.94
C THR A 410 59.69 -16.04 -20.22
N CYS A 411 61.00 -16.25 -20.06
CA CYS A 411 61.98 -15.18 -20.25
C CYS A 411 62.51 -15.13 -21.69
N LEU A 412 62.31 -14.00 -22.38
CA LEU A 412 62.93 -13.71 -23.67
C LEU A 412 64.24 -12.93 -23.46
N CYS A 413 65.38 -13.60 -23.60
CA CYS A 413 66.66 -13.00 -23.27
C CYS A 413 67.18 -12.05 -24.36
N SER A 414 67.67 -10.88 -23.92
CA SER A 414 68.25 -9.87 -24.79
C SER A 414 69.76 -10.09 -24.92
N GLU A 415 70.26 -10.36 -26.13
CA GLU A 415 71.70 -10.43 -26.44
C GLU A 415 72.50 -9.29 -25.74
N PRO A 416 73.56 -9.59 -24.95
CA PRO A 416 74.29 -10.86 -24.84
C PRO A 416 73.82 -11.83 -23.72
N PHE A 417 72.61 -11.66 -23.17
CA PHE A 417 72.11 -12.50 -22.07
C PHE A 417 71.45 -13.81 -22.52
N GLU A 418 71.70 -14.91 -21.79
CA GLU A 418 71.04 -16.21 -21.99
C GLU A 418 70.67 -16.91 -20.67
N GLY A 419 69.59 -17.72 -20.71
CA GLY A 419 69.16 -18.67 -19.66
C GLY A 419 67.63 -18.76 -19.49
N PRO A 420 67.08 -19.77 -18.79
CA PRO A 420 65.64 -19.87 -18.50
C PRO A 420 65.12 -18.72 -17.62
N ARG A 421 66.02 -18.02 -16.93
CA ARG A 421 65.80 -16.74 -16.24
C ARG A 421 66.82 -15.68 -16.74
N CYS A 422 67.30 -15.80 -17.97
CA CYS A 422 68.25 -14.90 -18.64
C CYS A 422 69.49 -14.53 -17.81
N GLU A 423 69.99 -15.48 -17.03
CA GLU A 423 70.94 -15.27 -15.94
C GLU A 423 72.39 -14.84 -16.33
N THR A 424 72.74 -14.69 -17.63
CA THR A 424 74.16 -14.66 -18.06
C THR A 424 74.55 -13.65 -19.19
N GLY A 425 75.06 -12.43 -18.92
CA GLY A 425 75.84 -11.59 -19.89
C GLY A 425 75.53 -10.09 -20.26
N SER A 426 75.99 -9.08 -19.47
CA SER A 426 76.26 -7.61 -19.81
C SER A 426 75.18 -6.47 -19.99
N HIS A 427 75.03 -5.62 -18.95
CA HIS A 427 74.63 -4.17 -18.75
C HIS A 427 74.43 -3.11 -19.92
N PRO A 428 73.95 -1.83 -19.70
CA PRO A 428 72.88 -1.21 -18.83
C PRO A 428 72.14 0.13 -19.30
N VAL A 429 70.87 0.42 -18.86
CA VAL A 429 70.30 1.76 -18.36
C VAL A 429 70.22 3.00 -19.36
N PRO A 430 69.51 4.19 -19.19
CA PRO A 430 68.53 4.78 -18.20
C PRO A 430 67.18 5.44 -18.71
N ASP A 431 66.37 5.93 -17.75
CA ASP A 431 65.39 7.07 -17.61
C ASP A 431 65.19 8.16 -18.72
N ALA A 432 63.97 8.72 -18.84
CA ALA A 432 63.52 9.70 -19.84
C ALA A 432 63.24 11.16 -19.36
N CYS A 433 63.10 11.44 -18.06
CA CYS A 433 62.60 12.73 -17.56
C CYS A 433 63.64 13.88 -17.62
N LEU A 434 64.87 13.57 -18.06
CA LEU A 434 66.03 14.47 -18.20
C LEU A 434 65.85 15.64 -19.18
N SER A 435 64.75 15.70 -19.95
CA SER A 435 64.53 16.69 -21.03
C SER A 435 63.82 17.99 -20.60
N ALA A 436 63.29 18.06 -19.37
CA ALA A 436 62.59 19.23 -18.81
C ALA A 436 61.54 19.90 -19.73
N PRO A 437 60.53 19.16 -20.24
CA PRO A 437 59.63 19.61 -21.32
C PRO A 437 58.55 20.62 -20.92
N CYS A 438 58.19 20.71 -19.64
CA CYS A 438 57.09 21.56 -19.16
C CYS A 438 57.48 23.04 -19.09
N GLN A 439 56.58 23.95 -19.51
CA GLN A 439 56.88 25.38 -19.65
C GLN A 439 55.93 26.27 -18.83
N ASN A 440 56.18 27.58 -18.85
CA ASN A 440 55.42 28.60 -18.08
C ASN A 440 55.28 28.29 -16.57
N GLY A 441 56.24 27.56 -15.99
CA GLY A 441 56.27 27.19 -14.57
C GLY A 441 55.58 25.86 -14.24
N GLY A 442 55.25 25.05 -15.24
CA GLY A 442 54.70 23.71 -15.03
C GLY A 442 55.71 22.68 -14.53
N THR A 443 55.23 21.68 -13.79
CA THR A 443 56.07 20.62 -13.17
C THR A 443 55.99 19.33 -13.97
N CYS A 444 57.11 18.63 -14.10
CA CYS A 444 57.24 17.38 -14.87
C CYS A 444 57.30 16.15 -13.95
N VAL A 445 56.63 15.07 -14.34
CA VAL A 445 56.70 13.74 -13.71
C VAL A 445 56.80 12.65 -14.78
N ASP A 446 57.61 11.64 -14.49
CA ASP A 446 57.88 10.49 -15.37
C ASP A 446 56.78 9.42 -15.22
N ALA A 447 56.51 8.68 -16.30
CA ALA A 447 55.54 7.60 -16.37
C ALA A 447 55.99 6.55 -17.40
N ASP A 448 55.51 5.31 -17.29
CA ASP A 448 56.06 4.15 -18.02
C ASP A 448 55.89 4.19 -19.56
N GLN A 449 55.27 5.24 -20.11
CA GLN A 449 55.26 5.56 -21.55
C GLN A 449 55.49 7.07 -21.86
N GLY A 450 56.16 7.83 -20.99
CA GLY A 450 56.53 9.23 -21.26
C GLY A 450 56.53 10.14 -20.03
N TYR A 451 56.13 11.40 -20.22
CA TYR A 451 56.09 12.41 -19.16
C TYR A 451 54.73 13.12 -19.11
N VAL A 452 54.39 13.71 -17.96
CA VAL A 452 53.19 14.54 -17.76
C VAL A 452 53.57 15.92 -17.18
N CYS A 453 52.82 16.96 -17.57
CA CYS A 453 53.04 18.35 -17.18
C CYS A 453 51.81 18.97 -16.49
N GLU A 454 51.98 19.56 -15.31
CA GLU A 454 50.94 20.34 -14.61
C GLU A 454 51.04 21.84 -14.90
N CYS A 455 49.92 22.56 -15.10
CA CYS A 455 49.92 23.95 -15.59
C CYS A 455 49.34 24.99 -14.60
N PRO A 456 49.99 26.16 -14.40
CA PRO A 456 49.44 27.26 -13.58
C PRO A 456 48.22 27.99 -14.18
N GLU A 457 47.43 28.65 -13.33
CA GLU A 457 46.20 29.34 -13.73
C GLU A 457 46.38 30.37 -14.86
N GLY A 458 45.40 30.40 -15.76
CA GLY A 458 45.39 31.28 -16.92
C GLY A 458 46.27 30.82 -18.08
N PHE A 459 46.80 29.59 -18.03
CA PHE A 459 47.45 28.91 -19.16
C PHE A 459 46.96 27.47 -19.33
N MET A 460 46.98 26.94 -20.56
CA MET A 460 46.61 25.55 -20.86
C MET A 460 47.38 24.97 -22.07
N GLY A 461 47.22 23.65 -22.29
CA GLY A 461 47.94 22.84 -23.29
C GLY A 461 48.98 21.91 -22.66
N LEU A 462 49.46 20.90 -23.38
CA LEU A 462 50.39 19.88 -22.86
C LEU A 462 51.76 20.45 -22.43
N GLU A 463 52.15 21.62 -22.94
CA GLU A 463 53.32 22.41 -22.49
C GLU A 463 52.91 23.74 -21.79
N CYS A 464 51.64 23.89 -21.40
CA CYS A 464 51.13 25.06 -20.66
C CYS A 464 51.26 26.43 -21.36
N ARG A 465 50.96 26.56 -22.67
CA ARG A 465 51.31 27.75 -23.49
C ARG A 465 50.23 28.80 -23.80
N GLU A 466 48.92 28.53 -23.65
CA GLU A 466 47.85 29.36 -24.31
C GLU A 466 47.01 30.27 -23.37
N ARG A 467 46.43 31.40 -23.86
CA ARG A 467 45.70 32.45 -23.08
C ARG A 467 44.44 33.02 -23.77
N THR A 468 43.50 33.62 -23.02
CA THR A 468 42.10 33.90 -23.43
C THR A 468 41.61 35.38 -23.39
N PRO A 469 40.71 35.79 -24.33
CA PRO A 469 39.87 37.01 -24.21
C PRO A 469 38.38 36.86 -24.66
N ASN A 470 37.58 37.95 -24.57
CA ASN A 470 36.09 37.98 -24.59
C ASN A 470 35.40 38.44 -25.92
N ASN A 471 34.13 38.04 -26.15
CA ASN A 471 32.94 38.94 -26.17
C ASN A 471 31.61 38.17 -26.34
N CYS A 472 30.51 38.59 -25.67
CA CYS A 472 29.13 38.12 -25.88
C CYS A 472 28.09 38.95 -25.07
N GLU A 473 26.85 39.10 -25.56
CA GLU A 473 25.76 39.86 -24.91
C GLU A 473 24.59 38.97 -24.42
N CYS A 474 24.07 39.25 -23.22
CA CYS A 474 22.84 38.65 -22.65
C CYS A 474 22.00 39.73 -21.94
N ARG A 475 20.69 39.51 -21.81
CA ARG A 475 19.75 40.39 -21.09
C ARG A 475 19.31 39.78 -19.75
N ASN A 476 18.58 40.55 -18.94
CA ASN A 476 17.96 40.12 -17.67
C ASN A 476 18.88 39.35 -16.70
N GLY A 477 20.18 39.67 -16.67
CA GLY A 477 21.16 39.03 -15.80
C GLY A 477 21.73 37.69 -16.30
N GLY A 478 21.47 37.30 -17.55
CA GLY A 478 22.03 36.09 -18.15
C GLY A 478 23.56 36.13 -18.32
N ARG A 479 24.20 34.96 -18.32
CA ARG A 479 25.65 34.78 -18.42
C ARG A 479 26.01 33.97 -19.68
N CYS A 480 26.91 34.48 -20.52
CA CYS A 480 27.34 33.80 -21.74
C CYS A 480 28.10 32.50 -21.47
N LEU A 481 27.90 31.49 -22.34
CA LEU A 481 28.49 30.15 -22.21
C LEU A 481 29.66 29.86 -23.16
N GLY A 482 30.01 30.75 -24.09
CA GLY A 482 31.15 30.55 -25.00
C GLY A 482 31.51 31.80 -25.80
N ALA A 483 32.79 31.91 -26.20
CA ALA A 483 33.34 33.11 -26.85
C ALA A 483 33.07 33.22 -28.37
N ASN A 484 32.26 32.32 -28.94
CA ASN A 484 31.95 32.34 -30.38
C ASN A 484 30.53 31.81 -30.72
N THR A 485 29.62 31.80 -29.73
CA THR A 485 28.21 31.41 -29.90
C THR A 485 27.30 32.29 -29.04
N THR A 486 26.21 32.80 -29.62
CA THR A 486 25.19 33.59 -28.91
C THR A 486 24.28 32.65 -28.09
N LEU A 487 24.77 32.16 -26.95
CA LEU A 487 24.04 31.29 -26.04
C LEU A 487 24.20 31.76 -24.59
N CYS A 488 23.08 32.17 -24.00
CA CYS A 488 22.99 32.71 -22.64
C CYS A 488 22.46 31.68 -21.64
N GLN A 489 23.10 31.59 -20.47
CA GLN A 489 22.57 30.91 -19.29
C GLN A 489 21.71 31.89 -18.49
N CYS A 490 20.40 31.65 -18.41
CA CYS A 490 19.45 32.57 -17.80
C CYS A 490 19.28 32.35 -16.29
N PRO A 491 19.00 33.41 -15.49
CA PRO A 491 18.64 33.25 -14.08
C PRO A 491 17.26 32.55 -13.93
N PRO A 492 16.99 31.93 -12.77
CA PRO A 492 15.68 31.32 -12.50
C PRO A 492 14.54 32.33 -12.67
N GLY A 493 13.59 32.01 -13.55
CA GLY A 493 12.48 32.89 -13.92
C GLY A 493 12.56 33.47 -15.33
N PHE A 494 13.68 33.32 -16.06
CA PHE A 494 13.83 33.84 -17.43
C PHE A 494 14.24 32.76 -18.45
N PHE A 495 13.82 32.92 -19.70
CA PHE A 495 14.16 32.06 -20.84
C PHE A 495 14.23 32.85 -22.16
N GLY A 496 14.69 32.18 -23.23
CA GLY A 496 15.02 32.81 -24.52
C GLY A 496 16.53 32.77 -24.80
N LEU A 497 16.94 32.94 -26.05
CA LEU A 497 18.35 32.80 -26.46
C LEU A 497 19.25 33.89 -25.87
N LEU A 498 18.67 35.04 -25.53
CA LEU A 498 19.31 36.18 -24.87
C LEU A 498 18.70 36.47 -23.49
N CYS A 499 17.94 35.54 -22.92
CA CYS A 499 17.19 35.63 -21.65
C CYS A 499 16.09 36.72 -21.63
N GLU A 500 15.38 36.88 -22.74
CA GLU A 500 14.48 37.99 -23.02
C GLU A 500 13.02 37.81 -22.56
N PHE A 501 12.59 36.62 -22.11
CA PHE A 501 11.22 36.31 -21.67
C PHE A 501 11.16 35.83 -20.21
N GLU A 502 10.05 36.08 -19.50
CA GLU A 502 9.85 35.78 -18.06
C GLU A 502 8.80 34.66 -17.84
N VAL A 503 8.92 33.89 -16.74
CA VAL A 503 8.13 32.69 -16.44
C VAL A 503 7.25 32.89 -15.21
N THR A 504 5.94 32.64 -15.33
CA THR A 504 4.97 32.81 -14.23
C THR A 504 4.67 31.51 -13.48
N ALA A 505 4.50 31.61 -12.15
CA ALA A 505 4.48 30.48 -11.23
C ALA A 505 3.08 29.84 -11.04
N MET A 506 2.40 29.46 -12.12
CA MET A 506 1.10 28.78 -12.07
C MET A 506 1.10 27.43 -12.83
N PRO A 507 0.92 26.30 -12.13
CA PRO A 507 0.86 24.97 -12.76
C PRO A 507 -0.35 24.75 -13.68
N CYS A 508 -0.17 23.96 -14.73
CA CYS A 508 -1.21 23.54 -15.68
C CYS A 508 -1.05 22.07 -16.12
N ASN A 509 -1.85 21.65 -17.10
CA ASN A 509 -1.87 20.30 -17.67
C ASN A 509 -2.42 20.40 -19.11
N MET A 510 -1.99 19.52 -20.04
CA MET A 510 -2.46 19.51 -21.43
C MET A 510 -3.99 19.45 -21.60
N ASN A 511 -4.73 18.93 -20.61
CA ASN A 511 -6.18 18.81 -20.65
C ASN A 511 -6.95 19.99 -20.01
N THR A 512 -6.26 21.09 -19.66
CA THR A 512 -6.89 22.29 -19.06
C THR A 512 -6.26 23.57 -19.62
N GLN A 513 -7.07 24.45 -20.23
CA GLN A 513 -6.63 25.81 -20.58
C GLN A 513 -6.32 26.64 -19.33
N CYS A 514 -5.41 27.61 -19.48
CA CYS A 514 -5.03 28.52 -18.40
C CYS A 514 -6.21 29.43 -18.00
N PRO A 515 -6.31 29.88 -16.73
CA PRO A 515 -7.47 30.62 -16.22
C PRO A 515 -7.84 31.86 -17.06
N ASP A 516 -6.84 32.57 -17.58
CA ASP A 516 -7.02 33.79 -18.39
C ASP A 516 -6.93 33.53 -19.91
N GLY A 517 -7.13 32.28 -20.35
CA GLY A 517 -7.15 31.88 -21.77
C GLY A 517 -5.79 31.58 -22.41
N GLY A 518 -4.70 31.64 -21.63
CA GLY A 518 -3.32 31.38 -22.08
C GLY A 518 -3.00 29.93 -22.47
N TYR A 519 -1.78 29.74 -23.00
CA TYR A 519 -1.22 28.43 -23.37
C TYR A 519 -0.27 27.87 -22.29
N CYS A 520 -0.09 26.55 -22.31
CA CYS A 520 0.54 25.73 -21.28
C CYS A 520 1.76 24.99 -21.86
N MET A 521 2.93 25.04 -21.20
CA MET A 521 4.18 24.42 -21.68
C MET A 521 5.03 23.82 -20.56
N GLU A 522 5.90 22.85 -20.88
CA GLU A 522 6.72 22.12 -19.92
C GLU A 522 8.03 22.84 -19.57
N TYR A 523 8.38 22.88 -18.29
CA TYR A 523 9.63 23.44 -17.78
C TYR A 523 10.07 22.71 -16.50
N GLY A 524 11.24 22.07 -16.54
CA GLY A 524 11.84 21.43 -15.34
C GLY A 524 11.03 20.29 -14.71
N GLY A 525 10.22 19.56 -15.50
CA GLY A 525 9.34 18.50 -14.98
C GLY A 525 8.01 19.01 -14.40
N SER A 526 7.56 20.20 -14.80
CA SER A 526 6.23 20.74 -14.47
C SER A 526 5.70 21.58 -15.63
N TYR A 527 4.38 21.58 -15.86
CA TYR A 527 3.75 22.40 -16.89
C TYR A 527 3.28 23.75 -16.30
N LEU A 528 3.53 24.87 -17.00
CA LEU A 528 3.24 26.24 -16.55
C LEU A 528 2.50 27.08 -17.62
N CYS A 529 1.71 28.06 -17.16
CA CYS A 529 0.86 28.94 -17.97
C CYS A 529 1.51 30.30 -18.34
N VAL A 530 1.10 30.88 -19.48
CA VAL A 530 1.50 32.24 -19.93
C VAL A 530 0.29 33.01 -20.49
N CYS A 531 0.08 34.27 -20.09
CA CYS A 531 -1.13 35.07 -20.39
C CYS A 531 -0.85 36.52 -20.90
N HIS A 532 -1.89 37.22 -21.36
CA HIS A 532 -1.88 38.62 -21.83
C HIS A 532 -3.16 39.36 -21.37
N THR A 533 -3.15 40.70 -21.37
CA THR A 533 -4.23 41.55 -20.85
C THR A 533 -5.08 42.21 -21.95
N ASP A 534 -6.41 42.27 -21.79
CA ASP A 534 -7.18 43.54 -21.68
C ASP A 534 -8.74 43.44 -21.82
N HIS A 535 -9.44 44.01 -20.83
CA HIS A 535 -10.66 44.84 -20.89
C HIS A 535 -11.99 44.46 -21.64
N ASN A 536 -13.07 44.35 -20.83
CA ASN A 536 -14.30 45.24 -20.79
C ASN A 536 -15.72 44.65 -21.08
N VAL A 537 -16.76 45.38 -20.59
CA VAL A 537 -18.23 45.34 -20.86
C VAL A 537 -19.16 44.52 -19.91
N SER A 538 -20.39 45.02 -19.70
CA SER A 538 -21.46 44.60 -18.74
C SER A 538 -22.88 44.87 -19.34
N HIS A 539 -24.06 44.50 -18.81
CA HIS A 539 -24.52 44.06 -17.46
C HIS A 539 -25.34 42.72 -17.55
N SER A 540 -26.46 42.37 -16.87
CA SER A 540 -27.58 43.03 -16.14
C SER A 540 -28.02 42.26 -14.86
N LEU A 541 -29.11 42.66 -14.18
CA LEU A 541 -29.58 42.13 -12.88
C LEU A 541 -30.65 41.00 -12.98
N PRO A 542 -30.55 39.90 -12.21
CA PRO A 542 -31.59 38.85 -12.07
C PRO A 542 -32.45 38.95 -10.78
N SER A 543 -33.42 38.04 -10.64
CA SER A 543 -34.41 37.90 -9.54
C SER A 543 -33.87 37.17 -8.29
N PRO A 544 -34.42 37.39 -7.07
CA PRO A 544 -33.94 36.73 -5.85
C PRO A 544 -33.93 35.18 -5.86
N CYS A 545 -34.89 34.51 -6.53
CA CYS A 545 -34.89 33.05 -6.65
C CYS A 545 -34.05 32.51 -7.84
N ASP A 546 -33.48 33.36 -8.73
CA ASP A 546 -32.65 32.91 -9.88
C ASP A 546 -31.28 32.32 -9.45
N SER A 547 -31.06 32.18 -8.14
CA SER A 547 -29.83 31.67 -7.51
C SER A 547 -30.03 30.36 -6.74
N ASP A 548 -31.20 29.71 -6.87
CA ASP A 548 -31.62 28.51 -6.11
C ASP A 548 -31.30 28.59 -4.59
N PRO A 549 -31.74 29.64 -3.87
CA PRO A 549 -31.28 29.93 -2.50
C PRO A 549 -31.92 29.04 -1.41
N CYS A 550 -32.48 27.88 -1.80
CA CYS A 550 -33.13 26.90 -0.93
C CYS A 550 -32.44 25.54 -1.11
N PHE A 551 -31.57 25.18 -0.17
CA PHE A 551 -30.70 24.01 -0.29
C PHE A 551 -31.44 22.68 -0.08
N ASN A 552 -30.79 21.57 -0.44
CA ASN A 552 -31.25 20.20 -0.18
C ASN A 552 -32.65 19.86 -0.74
N GLY A 553 -33.03 20.49 -1.87
CA GLY A 553 -34.30 20.24 -2.55
C GLY A 553 -35.49 20.97 -1.93
N GLY A 554 -35.27 22.09 -1.23
CA GLY A 554 -36.34 22.97 -0.80
C GLY A 554 -36.85 23.87 -1.93
N SER A 555 -38.14 24.24 -1.89
CA SER A 555 -38.77 25.09 -2.91
C SER A 555 -38.62 26.58 -2.56
N CYS A 556 -38.33 27.43 -3.55
CA CYS A 556 -38.16 28.88 -3.40
C CYS A 556 -39.41 29.63 -3.84
N ASP A 557 -40.07 30.34 -2.93
CA ASP A 557 -41.15 31.27 -3.24
C ASP A 557 -40.66 32.72 -3.13
N ALA A 558 -40.84 33.50 -4.21
CA ALA A 558 -40.38 34.89 -4.32
C ALA A 558 -41.49 35.91 -4.03
N HIS A 559 -41.11 36.99 -3.35
CA HIS A 559 -41.88 38.21 -3.09
C HIS A 559 -41.01 39.43 -3.44
N ASP A 560 -41.60 40.62 -3.53
CA ASP A 560 -41.05 41.78 -4.28
C ASP A 560 -39.63 42.25 -3.91
N ASP A 561 -39.10 41.90 -2.73
CA ASP A 561 -37.70 42.13 -2.31
C ASP A 561 -37.16 40.99 -1.38
N SER A 562 -37.79 39.82 -1.37
CA SER A 562 -37.47 38.72 -0.42
C SER A 562 -37.95 37.36 -0.92
N TYR A 563 -37.39 36.26 -0.39
CA TYR A 563 -37.83 34.89 -0.70
C TYR A 563 -38.01 34.03 0.56
N THR A 564 -38.67 32.88 0.41
CA THR A 564 -38.92 31.91 1.49
C THR A 564 -38.68 30.48 0.99
N CYS A 565 -38.24 29.58 1.88
CA CYS A 565 -37.87 28.20 1.54
C CYS A 565 -38.70 27.16 2.32
N GLU A 566 -39.37 26.23 1.63
CA GLU A 566 -39.98 25.04 2.24
C GLU A 566 -39.02 23.83 2.24
N CYS A 567 -38.89 23.09 3.35
CA CYS A 567 -37.82 22.11 3.55
C CYS A 567 -38.29 20.63 3.56
N PRO A 568 -37.66 19.73 2.76
CA PRO A 568 -37.93 18.29 2.80
C PRO A 568 -37.58 17.61 4.13
N ARG A 569 -38.26 16.48 4.41
CA ARG A 569 -38.05 15.67 5.63
C ARG A 569 -36.61 15.17 5.76
N GLY A 570 -35.87 15.77 6.70
CA GLY A 570 -34.48 15.47 7.00
C GLY A 570 -33.64 16.73 7.23
N PHE A 571 -34.09 17.84 6.64
CA PHE A 571 -33.42 19.14 6.70
C PHE A 571 -34.27 20.16 7.47
N HIS A 572 -33.62 21.21 7.95
CA HIS A 572 -34.20 22.36 8.64
C HIS A 572 -33.27 23.58 8.50
N GLY A 573 -33.72 24.75 8.93
CA GLY A 573 -33.00 26.01 8.76
C GLY A 573 -33.82 27.00 7.94
N ARG A 574 -33.26 28.20 7.69
CA ARG A 574 -33.96 29.27 6.96
C ARG A 574 -33.90 29.06 5.44
N HIS A 575 -32.89 28.32 4.99
CA HIS A 575 -32.60 27.97 3.60
C HIS A 575 -32.49 26.44 3.45
N CYS A 576 -33.12 25.69 4.37
CA CYS A 576 -33.00 24.23 4.50
C CYS A 576 -31.55 23.73 4.65
N GLU A 577 -30.68 24.59 5.19
CA GLU A 577 -29.22 24.42 5.16
C GLU A 577 -28.65 23.42 6.19
N LYS A 578 -29.46 22.94 7.13
CA LYS A 578 -29.03 22.06 8.24
C LYS A 578 -29.70 20.69 8.14
N ALA A 579 -28.93 19.65 7.86
CA ALA A 579 -29.39 18.28 8.08
C ALA A 579 -29.60 18.00 9.58
N ARG A 580 -30.54 17.11 9.93
CA ARG A 580 -30.55 16.47 11.26
C ARG A 580 -29.55 15.30 11.25
N PRO A 581 -28.42 15.34 11.99
CA PRO A 581 -27.39 14.31 11.88
C PRO A 581 -27.82 12.98 12.49
N ARG A 582 -27.31 11.88 11.93
CA ARG A 582 -27.16 10.58 12.61
C ARG A 582 -25.68 10.41 12.98
N LEU A 583 -25.37 9.84 14.14
CA LEU A 583 -24.02 9.89 14.71
C LEU A 583 -23.01 9.03 13.92
N CYS A 584 -23.43 7.87 13.41
CA CYS A 584 -22.58 6.99 12.61
C CYS A 584 -22.32 7.50 11.18
N SER A 585 -23.04 8.51 10.68
CA SER A 585 -22.81 9.09 9.34
C SER A 585 -21.46 9.78 9.18
N SER A 586 -20.71 9.96 10.27
CA SER A 586 -19.35 10.53 10.28
C SER A 586 -18.24 9.49 10.02
N GLY A 587 -18.57 8.20 9.88
CA GLY A 587 -17.59 7.12 9.71
C GLY A 587 -16.56 6.99 10.85
N PRO A 588 -16.96 7.01 12.14
CA PRO A 588 -16.02 7.16 13.25
C PRO A 588 -15.22 5.89 13.61
N CYS A 589 -15.37 4.80 12.86
CA CYS A 589 -14.67 3.52 13.07
C CYS A 589 -13.66 3.30 11.94
N ARG A 590 -12.41 2.97 12.28
CA ARG A 590 -11.30 2.78 11.33
C ARG A 590 -11.05 1.30 11.05
N ASN A 591 -10.12 1.00 10.13
CA ASN A 591 -9.59 -0.34 9.88
C ASN A 591 -10.66 -1.44 9.67
N GLY A 592 -11.79 -1.09 9.04
CA GLY A 592 -12.91 -1.99 8.77
C GLY A 592 -13.92 -2.18 9.91
N GLY A 593 -13.86 -1.39 10.98
CA GLY A 593 -14.81 -1.46 12.09
C GLY A 593 -16.22 -0.96 11.76
N THR A 594 -17.25 -1.60 12.33
CA THR A 594 -18.67 -1.31 12.05
C THR A 594 -19.26 -0.40 13.13
N CYS A 595 -19.87 0.71 12.71
CA CYS A 595 -20.50 1.67 13.62
C CYS A 595 -21.95 1.29 13.96
N LYS A 596 -22.32 1.32 15.25
CA LYS A 596 -23.67 1.08 15.76
C LYS A 596 -24.10 2.22 16.68
N GLU A 597 -25.30 2.77 16.50
CA GLU A 597 -25.87 3.82 17.36
C GLU A 597 -26.69 3.21 18.50
N ALA A 598 -26.49 3.66 19.73
CA ALA A 598 -27.26 3.24 20.90
C ALA A 598 -27.37 4.37 21.93
N GLY A 599 -28.59 4.70 22.36
CA GLY A 599 -28.85 5.62 23.47
C GLY A 599 -28.40 7.09 23.28
N GLY A 600 -27.90 7.46 22.10
CA GLY A 600 -27.32 8.78 21.83
C GLY A 600 -25.78 8.82 21.78
N GLU A 601 -25.11 7.69 22.00
CA GLU A 601 -23.70 7.47 21.64
C GLU A 601 -23.59 6.51 20.44
N TYR A 602 -22.36 6.35 19.92
CA TYR A 602 -22.01 5.31 18.94
C TYR A 602 -20.94 4.35 19.50
N HIS A 603 -20.94 3.13 18.98
CA HIS A 603 -19.98 2.07 19.28
C HIS A 603 -19.36 1.53 17.99
N CYS A 604 -18.13 1.00 18.07
CA CYS A 604 -17.39 0.41 16.96
C CYS A 604 -17.06 -1.05 17.28
N ASP A 605 -17.63 -1.99 16.53
CA ASP A 605 -17.16 -3.38 16.51
C ASP A 605 -15.91 -3.48 15.62
N CYS A 606 -14.87 -4.19 16.08
CA CYS A 606 -13.53 -4.16 15.45
C CYS A 606 -13.10 -5.51 14.86
N PRO A 607 -12.56 -5.56 13.62
CA PRO A 607 -12.06 -6.79 13.02
C PRO A 607 -10.84 -7.35 13.78
N TYR A 608 -10.66 -8.67 13.80
CA TYR A 608 -9.79 -9.36 14.77
C TYR A 608 -8.32 -8.89 14.86
N ARG A 609 -7.76 -8.29 13.80
CA ARG A 609 -6.40 -7.74 13.79
C ARG A 609 -6.29 -6.37 14.49
N PHE A 610 -7.40 -5.74 14.84
CA PHE A 610 -7.49 -4.37 15.35
C PHE A 610 -8.33 -4.25 16.63
N THR A 611 -7.96 -3.31 17.50
CA THR A 611 -8.61 -3.02 18.79
C THR A 611 -8.58 -1.51 19.07
N GLY A 612 -9.36 -1.00 20.03
CA GLY A 612 -9.44 0.43 20.35
C GLY A 612 -10.87 0.97 20.26
N ARG A 613 -11.10 2.25 20.58
CA ARG A 613 -12.47 2.83 20.56
C ARG A 613 -12.99 3.05 19.13
N HIS A 614 -12.06 3.14 18.19
CA HIS A 614 -12.25 3.37 16.76
C HIS A 614 -11.47 2.32 15.94
N CYS A 615 -11.15 1.16 16.54
CA CYS A 615 -10.40 0.06 15.94
C CYS A 615 -8.98 0.42 15.47
N GLU A 616 -8.28 1.27 16.22
CA GLU A 616 -7.04 1.94 15.83
C GLU A 616 -5.71 1.23 16.16
N ILE A 617 -5.72 0.05 16.82
CA ILE A 617 -4.52 -0.59 17.41
C ILE A 617 -4.36 -2.06 16.96
N GLY A 618 -3.23 -2.39 16.31
CA GLY A 618 -2.95 -3.72 15.73
C GLY A 618 -2.43 -4.81 16.70
N LYS A 619 -2.46 -6.08 16.26
CA LYS A 619 -1.85 -7.26 16.92
C LYS A 619 -0.65 -7.85 16.13
N PRO A 620 0.35 -8.51 16.78
CA PRO A 620 1.53 -9.08 16.10
C PRO A 620 1.25 -10.42 15.37
N ASP A 621 2.17 -10.82 14.49
CA ASP A 621 2.09 -12.02 13.65
C ASP A 621 3.11 -13.11 14.06
N SER A 622 2.80 -14.39 13.81
CA SER A 622 3.65 -15.54 14.17
C SER A 622 4.58 -16.01 13.04
N CYS A 623 4.37 -15.59 11.78
CA CYS A 623 5.25 -15.93 10.65
C CYS A 623 6.50 -15.05 10.55
N ALA A 624 6.66 -14.06 11.43
CA ALA A 624 7.74 -13.06 11.40
C ALA A 624 9.16 -13.62 11.59
N SER A 625 9.32 -14.90 11.93
CA SER A 625 10.63 -15.58 12.07
C SER A 625 11.03 -16.42 10.85
N GLY A 626 10.35 -16.27 9.71
CA GLY A 626 10.62 -17.01 8.46
C GLY A 626 10.68 -18.55 8.57
N PRO A 627 9.75 -19.23 9.27
CA PRO A 627 9.94 -20.63 9.68
C PRO A 627 9.57 -21.68 8.59
N CYS A 628 9.74 -21.32 7.32
CA CYS A 628 9.45 -22.14 6.15
C CYS A 628 10.63 -22.09 5.17
N HIS A 629 11.18 -23.23 4.82
CA HIS A 629 12.35 -23.40 3.95
C HIS A 629 11.95 -23.56 2.48
N ASN A 630 12.94 -23.56 1.58
CA ASN A 630 12.77 -23.90 0.16
C ASN A 630 11.67 -23.13 -0.59
N GLY A 631 11.41 -21.86 -0.22
CA GLY A 631 10.35 -21.03 -0.80
C GLY A 631 8.92 -21.35 -0.30
N GLY A 632 8.80 -22.12 0.78
CA GLY A 632 7.53 -22.40 1.47
C GLY A 632 6.83 -21.13 1.95
N THR A 633 5.56 -20.98 1.62
CA THR A 633 4.75 -19.81 2.03
C THR A 633 4.23 -20.01 3.45
N CYS A 634 4.61 -19.12 4.38
CA CYS A 634 4.17 -19.20 5.76
C CYS A 634 2.74 -18.63 5.93
N PHE A 635 1.85 -19.43 6.51
CA PHE A 635 0.50 -19.01 6.89
C PHE A 635 0.32 -19.07 8.40
N HIS A 636 0.10 -17.91 9.02
CA HIS A 636 -0.16 -17.75 10.45
C HIS A 636 -1.64 -17.96 10.76
N TYR A 637 -1.93 -18.75 11.79
CA TYR A 637 -3.27 -18.92 12.37
C TYR A 637 -3.17 -19.17 13.88
N ILE A 638 -3.85 -18.32 14.67
CA ILE A 638 -4.02 -18.42 16.14
C ILE A 638 -2.75 -18.89 16.88
N GLY A 639 -1.67 -18.12 16.77
CA GLY A 639 -0.42 -18.38 17.53
C GLY A 639 0.41 -19.57 17.05
N LYS A 640 0.04 -20.18 15.92
CA LYS A 640 0.80 -21.21 15.21
C LYS A 640 0.97 -20.83 13.74
N TYR A 641 1.80 -21.56 13.01
CA TYR A 641 2.00 -21.39 11.58
C TYR A 641 1.99 -22.74 10.86
N LYS A 642 1.62 -22.72 9.59
CA LYS A 642 1.74 -23.83 8.62
C LYS A 642 2.51 -23.31 7.42
N CYS A 643 3.41 -24.14 6.86
CA CYS A 643 4.07 -23.86 5.59
C CYS A 643 3.31 -24.55 4.45
N ASP A 644 3.09 -23.82 3.35
CA ASP A 644 2.56 -24.36 2.10
C ASP A 644 3.71 -24.42 1.08
N CYS A 645 4.01 -25.63 0.60
CA CYS A 645 5.27 -25.90 -0.08
C CYS A 645 5.16 -25.70 -1.60
N PRO A 646 6.21 -25.20 -2.29
CA PRO A 646 6.21 -25.11 -3.74
C PRO A 646 6.10 -26.50 -4.37
N PRO A 647 5.57 -26.63 -5.61
CA PRO A 647 5.26 -27.92 -6.22
C PRO A 647 6.42 -28.93 -6.13
N GLY A 648 6.16 -30.04 -5.43
CA GLY A 648 7.11 -31.13 -5.19
C GLY A 648 7.83 -31.09 -3.83
N PHE A 649 7.97 -29.92 -3.19
CA PHE A 649 8.49 -29.85 -1.82
C PHE A 649 7.44 -30.30 -0.81
N SER A 650 7.87 -30.86 0.32
CA SER A 650 6.99 -31.36 1.40
C SER A 650 7.68 -31.28 2.77
N GLY A 651 7.03 -31.78 3.83
CA GLY A 651 7.47 -31.62 5.22
C GLY A 651 6.75 -30.48 5.94
N ARG A 652 6.99 -30.32 7.25
CA ARG A 652 6.26 -29.35 8.10
C ARG A 652 6.68 -27.90 7.83
N HIS A 653 7.92 -27.74 7.39
CA HIS A 653 8.64 -26.51 7.09
C HIS A 653 9.09 -26.48 5.61
N CYS A 654 8.55 -27.35 4.75
CA CYS A 654 8.96 -27.54 3.35
C CYS A 654 10.42 -27.99 3.17
N GLU A 655 10.95 -28.69 4.16
CA GLU A 655 12.32 -29.22 4.27
C GLU A 655 12.63 -30.39 3.33
N ILE A 656 11.62 -31.10 2.81
CA ILE A 656 11.77 -32.27 1.93
C ILE A 656 11.67 -31.83 0.46
N ALA A 657 12.61 -32.27 -0.39
CA ALA A 657 12.73 -31.82 -1.78
C ALA A 657 11.89 -32.65 -2.80
N PRO A 658 11.60 -32.09 -4.00
CA PRO A 658 10.92 -32.80 -5.08
C PRO A 658 11.68 -34.00 -5.62
N SER A 659 10.92 -34.98 -6.14
CA SER A 659 11.44 -35.93 -7.13
C SER A 659 11.95 -35.18 -8.38
N PRO A 660 13.20 -35.40 -8.82
CA PRO A 660 13.82 -34.62 -9.91
C PRO A 660 13.18 -34.82 -11.29
N CYS A 661 12.30 -35.81 -11.45
CA CYS A 661 11.52 -36.01 -12.69
C CYS A 661 10.36 -35.02 -12.90
N PHE A 662 10.04 -34.15 -11.92
CA PHE A 662 8.87 -33.25 -11.94
C PHE A 662 8.76 -32.32 -13.17
N ARG A 663 9.85 -32.07 -13.91
CA ARG A 663 9.87 -31.23 -15.12
C ARG A 663 9.96 -31.99 -16.46
N SER A 664 9.75 -33.31 -16.47
CA SER A 664 9.88 -34.17 -17.66
C SER A 664 11.17 -33.93 -18.46
N PRO A 665 12.37 -34.06 -17.85
CA PRO A 665 13.64 -33.62 -18.45
C PRO A 665 14.17 -34.47 -19.63
N CYS A 666 13.40 -35.44 -20.11
CA CYS A 666 13.79 -36.38 -21.16
C CYS A 666 13.24 -35.96 -22.53
N MET A 667 14.10 -35.94 -23.55
CA MET A 667 13.73 -35.59 -24.94
C MET A 667 13.32 -36.86 -25.72
N ASN A 668 12.88 -36.69 -26.97
CA ASN A 668 12.62 -37.78 -27.92
C ASN A 668 11.74 -38.93 -27.37
N GLY A 669 10.69 -38.56 -26.61
CA GLY A 669 9.72 -39.51 -26.04
C GLY A 669 10.24 -40.38 -24.88
N GLY A 670 11.42 -40.08 -24.33
CA GLY A 670 11.99 -40.80 -23.19
C GLY A 670 11.17 -40.66 -21.90
N THR A 671 11.16 -41.71 -21.07
CA THR A 671 10.45 -41.75 -19.78
C THR A 671 11.42 -41.47 -18.63
N CYS A 672 11.00 -40.69 -17.63
CA CYS A 672 11.86 -40.28 -16.51
C CYS A 672 11.69 -41.19 -15.28
N GLU A 673 12.80 -41.61 -14.67
CA GLU A 673 12.87 -42.37 -13.42
C GLU A 673 13.72 -41.61 -12.39
N ALA A 674 13.27 -41.57 -11.14
CA ALA A 674 13.87 -40.75 -10.09
C ALA A 674 14.83 -41.56 -9.19
N LEU A 675 16.06 -41.07 -9.04
CA LEU A 675 17.14 -41.70 -8.28
C LEU A 675 17.62 -40.76 -7.17
N GLY A 676 16.80 -40.63 -6.12
CA GLY A 676 17.06 -39.73 -5.00
C GLY A 676 17.05 -38.27 -5.44
N THR A 677 18.23 -37.64 -5.48
CA THR A 677 18.41 -36.23 -5.87
C THR A 677 18.65 -36.02 -7.37
N ASP A 678 18.85 -37.08 -8.17
CA ASP A 678 19.08 -36.99 -9.61
C ASP A 678 18.08 -37.85 -10.42
N PHE A 679 17.99 -37.62 -11.73
CA PHE A 679 17.05 -38.29 -12.63
C PHE A 679 17.74 -39.12 -13.71
N SER A 680 17.09 -40.22 -14.10
CA SER A 680 17.47 -41.05 -15.24
C SER A 680 16.40 -40.96 -16.34
N CYS A 681 16.83 -41.01 -17.61
CA CYS A 681 15.95 -41.00 -18.77
C CYS A 681 16.02 -42.33 -19.52
N ARG A 682 14.94 -43.11 -19.46
CA ARG A 682 14.73 -44.33 -20.27
C ARG A 682 14.32 -43.92 -21.68
N CYS A 683 15.28 -43.93 -22.60
CA CYS A 683 15.09 -43.46 -23.98
C CYS A 683 14.28 -44.42 -24.86
N GLN A 684 13.61 -43.88 -25.88
CA GLN A 684 13.04 -44.70 -26.95
C GLN A 684 14.12 -45.22 -27.89
N ALA A 685 13.86 -46.37 -28.52
CA ALA A 685 14.83 -47.08 -29.33
C ALA A 685 15.32 -46.22 -30.52
N GLY A 686 16.63 -45.95 -30.56
CA GLY A 686 17.30 -45.13 -31.57
C GLY A 686 18.01 -43.90 -31.00
N TYR A 687 17.70 -43.51 -29.76
CA TYR A 687 18.27 -42.32 -29.10
C TYR A 687 18.95 -42.65 -27.77
N THR A 688 20.03 -41.91 -27.47
CA THR A 688 20.90 -42.14 -26.30
C THR A 688 21.35 -40.82 -25.66
N GLY A 689 22.11 -40.94 -24.55
CA GLY A 689 22.60 -39.84 -23.73
C GLY A 689 21.65 -39.45 -22.58
N ARG A 690 22.18 -38.67 -21.62
CA ARG A 690 21.53 -38.28 -20.34
C ARG A 690 20.11 -37.68 -20.42
N ARG A 691 19.67 -37.20 -21.59
CA ARG A 691 18.30 -36.72 -21.85
C ARG A 691 17.75 -37.27 -23.19
N CYS A 692 18.28 -38.37 -23.70
CA CYS A 692 17.91 -38.97 -24.99
C CYS A 692 18.18 -38.06 -26.20
N GLN A 693 19.21 -37.22 -26.11
CA GLN A 693 19.46 -36.11 -27.03
C GLN A 693 20.35 -36.43 -28.24
N ALA A 694 20.87 -37.65 -28.39
CA ALA A 694 21.79 -38.05 -29.45
C ALA A 694 21.33 -39.33 -30.16
N GLU A 695 21.74 -39.51 -31.42
CA GLU A 695 21.57 -40.77 -32.19
C GLU A 695 22.70 -41.77 -31.89
N VAL A 696 22.54 -43.01 -32.35
CA VAL A 696 23.32 -44.17 -31.88
C VAL A 696 24.35 -44.68 -32.90
N ASP A 697 25.60 -44.81 -32.46
CA ASP A 697 26.75 -45.38 -33.19
C ASP A 697 27.47 -46.40 -32.28
N CYS A 698 27.97 -47.50 -32.83
CA CYS A 698 28.51 -48.65 -32.07
C CYS A 698 30.03 -48.87 -32.22
N GLY A 699 30.73 -48.05 -33.02
CA GLY A 699 32.15 -48.28 -33.32
C GLY A 699 32.41 -49.58 -34.11
N PRO A 700 33.67 -50.05 -34.22
CA PRO A 700 34.01 -51.30 -34.90
C PRO A 700 33.72 -52.55 -34.02
N PRO A 701 33.41 -53.73 -34.61
CA PRO A 701 33.18 -54.98 -33.86
C PRO A 701 34.48 -55.67 -33.38
N GLU A 702 34.32 -56.63 -32.47
CA GLU A 702 35.38 -57.32 -31.71
C GLU A 702 35.70 -58.73 -32.26
N GLU A 703 36.96 -59.18 -32.21
CA GLU A 703 37.39 -60.47 -32.76
C GLU A 703 37.17 -61.66 -31.80
N VAL A 704 36.96 -62.87 -32.34
CA VAL A 704 36.52 -64.06 -31.59
C VAL A 704 37.38 -65.28 -31.88
N THR A 705 37.82 -65.98 -30.83
CA THR A 705 38.56 -67.25 -30.93
C THR A 705 37.70 -68.37 -31.52
N HIS A 706 38.28 -69.19 -32.41
CA HIS A 706 37.59 -70.24 -33.17
C HIS A 706 36.49 -69.74 -34.12
N ALA A 707 36.59 -68.47 -34.55
CA ALA A 707 35.73 -67.88 -35.57
C ALA A 707 36.45 -66.85 -36.48
N THR A 708 35.76 -66.38 -37.53
CA THR A 708 36.28 -65.36 -38.48
C THR A 708 35.25 -64.25 -38.78
N LEU A 709 35.69 -62.97 -38.86
CA LEU A 709 34.84 -61.75 -38.86
C LEU A 709 34.90 -60.92 -40.17
N ARG A 710 33.77 -60.28 -40.58
CA ARG A 710 33.67 -59.16 -41.56
C ARG A 710 32.52 -58.18 -41.23
N PHE A 711 32.61 -56.89 -41.56
CA PHE A 711 31.52 -55.90 -41.33
C PHE A 711 31.49 -54.72 -42.35
N ASN A 712 30.42 -53.89 -42.35
CA ASN A 712 30.17 -52.86 -43.38
C ASN A 712 30.04 -51.39 -42.92
N GLY A 713 30.00 -51.10 -41.62
CA GLY A 713 29.78 -49.77 -41.04
C GLY A 713 29.60 -49.85 -39.52
N THR A 714 29.46 -48.70 -38.82
CA THR A 714 29.42 -48.67 -37.33
C THR A 714 28.11 -48.16 -36.73
N ARG A 715 27.29 -47.42 -37.51
CA ARG A 715 26.05 -46.76 -37.03
C ARG A 715 24.88 -47.71 -36.86
N LEU A 716 23.86 -47.29 -36.11
CA LEU A 716 22.62 -48.05 -35.87
C LEU A 716 22.10 -48.77 -37.13
N GLY A 717 21.98 -50.10 -37.07
CA GLY A 717 21.58 -50.93 -38.21
C GLY A 717 22.71 -51.42 -39.14
N SER A 718 23.96 -50.99 -38.94
CA SER A 718 25.13 -51.55 -39.64
C SER A 718 25.39 -53.01 -39.23
N VAL A 719 26.08 -53.77 -40.08
CA VAL A 719 26.07 -55.25 -40.03
C VAL A 719 27.48 -55.87 -40.05
N ALA A 720 27.67 -56.89 -39.21
CA ALA A 720 28.87 -57.72 -39.06
C ALA A 720 28.53 -59.22 -39.17
N LEU A 721 29.51 -60.08 -39.42
CA LEU A 721 29.33 -61.50 -39.74
C LEU A 721 30.45 -62.39 -39.15
N TYR A 722 30.09 -63.47 -38.46
CA TYR A 722 31.02 -64.40 -37.79
C TYR A 722 30.72 -65.87 -38.14
N SER A 723 31.73 -66.73 -38.31
CA SER A 723 31.55 -68.18 -38.57
C SER A 723 32.48 -69.04 -37.70
N CYS A 724 31.94 -70.09 -37.06
CA CYS A 724 32.64 -70.98 -36.10
C CYS A 724 33.29 -72.22 -36.72
N ASP A 725 34.29 -72.77 -36.02
CA ASP A 725 34.94 -74.06 -36.30
C ASP A 725 34.04 -75.30 -36.04
N ARG A 726 34.42 -76.45 -36.63
CA ARG A 726 33.61 -77.69 -36.66
C ARG A 726 33.68 -78.50 -35.36
N GLY A 727 32.53 -79.01 -34.93
CA GLY A 727 32.37 -79.78 -33.66
C GLY A 727 31.84 -78.91 -32.52
N TYR A 728 31.82 -77.60 -32.72
CA TYR A 728 31.23 -76.60 -31.85
C TYR A 728 30.05 -75.96 -32.60
N SER A 729 28.97 -75.65 -31.89
CA SER A 729 27.89 -74.81 -32.42
C SER A 729 28.12 -73.35 -32.02
N PRO A 730 27.79 -72.37 -32.88
CA PRO A 730 27.70 -70.98 -32.43
C PRO A 730 26.57 -70.88 -31.39
N SER A 731 26.80 -70.18 -30.28
CA SER A 731 25.84 -69.99 -29.19
C SER A 731 24.50 -69.36 -29.62
N ALA A 732 24.46 -68.75 -30.81
CA ALA A 732 23.24 -68.35 -31.49
C ALA A 732 23.26 -68.80 -32.95
N SER A 733 22.10 -69.26 -33.46
CA SER A 733 21.91 -69.69 -34.85
C SER A 733 22.14 -68.59 -35.89
N ASN A 734 21.99 -67.33 -35.48
CA ASN A 734 22.33 -66.19 -36.32
C ASN A 734 23.84 -65.94 -36.26
N HIS A 735 24.48 -65.90 -37.43
CA HIS A 735 25.89 -65.57 -37.62
C HIS A 735 26.09 -64.06 -37.88
N ILE A 736 25.00 -63.34 -38.11
CA ILE A 736 24.95 -61.89 -38.37
C ILE A 736 24.88 -61.15 -37.03
N ARG A 737 25.60 -60.04 -36.90
CA ARG A 737 25.50 -59.06 -35.81
C ARG A 737 25.16 -57.69 -36.36
N VAL A 738 24.47 -56.90 -35.57
CA VAL A 738 23.93 -55.60 -35.96
C VAL A 738 24.24 -54.59 -34.87
N CYS A 739 24.66 -53.38 -35.23
CA CYS A 739 24.76 -52.28 -34.28
C CYS A 739 23.37 -51.96 -33.74
N GLN A 740 23.17 -52.17 -32.43
CA GLN A 740 21.85 -52.13 -31.79
C GLN A 740 21.49 -50.72 -31.26
N PRO A 741 20.21 -50.43 -30.98
CA PRO A 741 19.74 -49.15 -30.41
C PRO A 741 20.39 -48.68 -29.10
N GLN A 742 21.30 -49.47 -28.51
CA GLN A 742 22.01 -49.22 -27.27
C GLN A 742 23.42 -48.66 -27.47
N GLY A 743 23.94 -48.59 -28.71
CA GLY A 743 25.32 -48.15 -28.99
C GLY A 743 26.37 -49.23 -28.84
N VAL A 744 25.95 -50.50 -28.93
CA VAL A 744 26.82 -51.68 -28.88
C VAL A 744 26.41 -52.64 -30.01
N TRP A 745 27.37 -53.38 -30.54
CA TRP A 745 27.07 -54.55 -31.39
C TRP A 745 26.39 -55.64 -30.57
N SER A 746 25.47 -56.39 -31.17
CA SER A 746 24.93 -57.59 -30.51
C SER A 746 26.05 -58.59 -30.18
N GLU A 747 25.94 -59.26 -29.02
CA GLU A 747 27.01 -60.10 -28.45
C GLU A 747 27.58 -61.11 -29.47
N PRO A 748 28.90 -61.11 -29.73
CA PRO A 748 29.50 -61.99 -30.73
C PRO A 748 29.26 -63.48 -30.38
N PRO A 749 29.07 -64.36 -31.39
CA PRO A 749 28.76 -65.76 -31.12
C PRO A 749 29.96 -66.46 -30.49
N GLN A 750 29.75 -67.09 -29.33
CA GLN A 750 30.75 -67.96 -28.72
C GLN A 750 30.57 -69.37 -29.30
N CYS A 751 31.64 -69.98 -29.78
CA CYS A 751 31.61 -71.34 -30.32
C CYS A 751 31.65 -72.33 -29.13
N HIS A 752 30.56 -73.05 -28.89
CA HIS A 752 30.38 -73.93 -27.74
C HIS A 752 30.23 -75.40 -28.13
N GLU A 753 30.74 -76.28 -27.27
CA GLU A 753 30.46 -77.71 -27.30
C GLU A 753 29.01 -77.97 -26.82
N ILE A 754 28.43 -79.13 -27.14
CA ILE A 754 26.98 -79.35 -27.12
C ILE A 754 26.58 -80.32 -25.99
N ASP A 755 25.74 -79.80 -25.10
CA ASP A 755 25.07 -80.48 -23.98
C ASP A 755 23.59 -80.67 -24.37
N GLU A 756 23.14 -81.93 -24.44
CA GLU A 756 21.80 -82.28 -24.90
C GLU A 756 20.74 -82.24 -23.79
N CYS A 757 21.14 -82.33 -22.52
CA CYS A 757 20.26 -82.16 -21.36
C CYS A 757 19.66 -80.77 -21.23
N ARG A 758 20.32 -79.73 -21.74
CA ARG A 758 19.79 -78.35 -21.81
C ARG A 758 18.43 -78.23 -22.48
N SER A 759 18.01 -79.22 -23.26
CA SER A 759 16.65 -79.31 -23.81
C SER A 759 15.54 -79.48 -22.75
N GLN A 760 15.89 -79.70 -21.47
CA GLN A 760 15.00 -79.99 -20.35
C GLN A 760 13.89 -81.01 -20.72
N PRO A 761 14.26 -82.21 -21.18
CA PRO A 761 13.32 -83.18 -21.74
C PRO A 761 12.45 -83.88 -20.68
N CYS A 762 12.66 -83.60 -19.40
CA CYS A 762 11.88 -84.12 -18.27
C CYS A 762 10.99 -83.00 -17.74
N LEU A 763 9.68 -83.23 -17.65
CA LEU A 763 8.69 -82.26 -17.18
C LEU A 763 8.42 -82.43 -15.68
N HIS A 764 7.54 -81.59 -15.13
CA HIS A 764 6.95 -81.69 -13.78
C HIS A 764 7.94 -82.08 -12.66
N GLY A 765 9.06 -81.36 -12.57
CA GLY A 765 10.07 -81.56 -11.53
C GLY A 765 10.92 -82.83 -11.69
N GLY A 766 10.97 -83.43 -12.87
CA GLY A 766 11.88 -84.53 -13.18
C GLY A 766 13.33 -84.07 -13.41
N SER A 767 14.30 -84.91 -13.03
CA SER A 767 15.73 -84.62 -13.12
C SER A 767 16.41 -85.30 -14.32
N CYS A 768 17.43 -84.65 -14.90
CA CYS A 768 18.06 -85.02 -16.18
C CYS A 768 19.59 -85.20 -16.06
N GLN A 769 20.21 -86.05 -16.91
CA GLN A 769 21.66 -86.36 -16.87
C GLN A 769 22.31 -86.48 -18.26
N ASP A 770 23.43 -85.78 -18.46
CA ASP A 770 23.99 -85.42 -19.78
C ASP A 770 25.18 -86.26 -20.25
N ARG A 771 25.42 -86.26 -21.57
CA ARG A 771 26.59 -86.83 -22.26
C ARG A 771 26.77 -86.07 -23.58
N VAL A 772 28.01 -85.93 -24.03
CA VAL A 772 28.34 -85.49 -25.41
C VAL A 772 27.54 -86.34 -26.43
N ALA A 773 26.53 -85.73 -27.05
CA ALA A 773 25.52 -86.32 -27.93
C ALA A 773 24.34 -87.13 -27.30
N GLY A 774 23.87 -86.88 -26.05
CA GLY A 774 22.56 -87.40 -25.55
C GLY A 774 22.27 -87.48 -24.01
N TYR A 775 21.00 -87.68 -23.61
CA TYR A 775 20.45 -87.50 -22.24
C TYR A 775 19.62 -88.67 -21.60
N LEU A 776 19.15 -88.52 -20.33
CA LEU A 776 18.24 -89.42 -19.57
C LEU A 776 17.35 -88.68 -18.50
N CYS A 777 16.21 -89.23 -18.03
CA CYS A 777 15.22 -88.60 -17.10
C CYS A 777 14.73 -89.45 -15.88
N VAL A 778 14.27 -88.81 -14.78
CA VAL A 778 13.63 -89.42 -13.56
C VAL A 778 12.58 -88.49 -12.92
N CYS A 779 11.44 -88.97 -12.38
CA CYS A 779 10.25 -88.14 -11.98
C CYS A 779 10.03 -87.90 -10.46
N SER A 780 9.15 -86.91 -10.14
CA SER A 780 8.81 -86.42 -8.79
C SER A 780 7.35 -86.70 -8.37
N PRO A 781 6.98 -86.64 -7.06
CA PRO A 781 5.64 -86.98 -6.58
C PRO A 781 4.50 -86.11 -7.15
N GLY A 782 3.30 -86.70 -7.23
CA GLY A 782 2.11 -86.08 -7.83
C GLY A 782 2.02 -86.20 -9.34
N HIS A 783 3.08 -86.66 -10.01
CA HIS A 783 3.22 -86.68 -11.46
C HIS A 783 3.82 -87.99 -11.99
N GLU A 784 3.41 -88.43 -13.20
CA GLU A 784 3.92 -89.65 -13.84
C GLU A 784 4.03 -89.54 -15.37
N GLY A 785 4.87 -90.38 -15.98
CA GLY A 785 5.08 -90.44 -17.44
C GLY A 785 6.54 -90.66 -17.85
N ALA A 786 6.81 -90.87 -19.14
CA ALA A 786 8.18 -91.07 -19.67
C ALA A 786 9.04 -89.79 -19.65
N ARG A 787 8.37 -88.64 -19.58
CA ARG A 787 8.89 -87.31 -19.27
C ARG A 787 8.10 -86.70 -18.10
N CYS A 788 7.50 -87.52 -17.23
CA CYS A 788 6.71 -87.11 -16.07
C CYS A 788 5.42 -86.32 -16.39
N GLU A 789 4.86 -86.48 -17.60
CA GLU A 789 3.91 -85.58 -18.25
C GLU A 789 2.44 -85.49 -17.75
N LEU A 790 2.07 -86.07 -16.60
CA LEU A 790 0.69 -86.07 -16.06
C LEU A 790 0.60 -85.46 -14.64
N GLU A 791 -0.50 -84.80 -14.28
CA GLU A 791 -0.70 -83.92 -13.08
C GLU A 791 -2.00 -84.25 -12.29
N THR A 792 -2.14 -83.74 -11.06
CA THR A 792 -3.28 -83.88 -10.13
C THR A 792 -3.88 -82.50 -9.73
N ASP A 793 -5.18 -82.41 -9.43
CA ASP A 793 -5.91 -81.16 -9.04
C ASP A 793 -6.20 -81.13 -7.52
N GLU A 794 -5.77 -80.05 -6.84
CA GLU A 794 -5.99 -79.86 -5.39
C GLU A 794 -7.18 -78.96 -5.01
N CYS A 795 -7.64 -78.05 -5.89
CA CYS A 795 -8.71 -77.10 -5.54
C CYS A 795 -10.07 -77.74 -5.25
N LEU A 796 -10.31 -78.97 -5.73
CA LEU A 796 -11.50 -79.77 -5.42
C LEU A 796 -11.72 -80.00 -3.91
N ALA A 797 -10.71 -79.79 -3.06
CA ALA A 797 -10.79 -79.93 -1.60
C ALA A 797 -11.39 -78.74 -0.83
N GLN A 798 -11.71 -77.61 -1.49
CA GLN A 798 -12.26 -76.37 -0.89
C GLN A 798 -11.44 -75.79 0.30
N PRO A 799 -10.17 -75.39 0.11
CA PRO A 799 -9.28 -75.03 1.21
C PRO A 799 -9.44 -73.60 1.79
N CYS A 800 -10.16 -72.68 1.14
CA CYS A 800 -10.28 -71.28 1.60
C CYS A 800 -11.45 -71.06 2.58
N ARG A 801 -11.28 -70.14 3.54
CA ARG A 801 -12.25 -69.84 4.60
C ARG A 801 -12.78 -68.41 4.52
N ASN A 802 -13.75 -68.07 5.38
CA ASN A 802 -14.28 -66.72 5.58
C ASN A 802 -14.74 -66.00 4.30
N GLY A 803 -15.25 -66.75 3.31
CA GLY A 803 -15.71 -66.21 2.03
C GLY A 803 -14.61 -65.89 1.02
N GLY A 804 -13.36 -66.28 1.29
CA GLY A 804 -12.25 -66.14 0.34
C GLY A 804 -12.37 -67.05 -0.88
N SER A 805 -11.97 -66.56 -2.04
CA SER A 805 -12.04 -67.29 -3.31
C SER A 805 -10.77 -68.09 -3.58
N CYS A 806 -10.90 -69.36 -4.00
CA CYS A 806 -9.77 -70.24 -4.28
C CYS A 806 -9.39 -70.21 -5.77
N ARG A 807 -8.10 -70.23 -6.07
CA ARG A 807 -7.57 -70.41 -7.43
C ARG A 807 -6.47 -71.47 -7.45
N ASP A 808 -6.60 -72.39 -8.39
CA ASP A 808 -5.69 -73.50 -8.61
C ASP A 808 -4.38 -73.07 -9.28
N LEU A 809 -3.29 -73.79 -9.01
CA LEU A 809 -1.95 -73.60 -9.54
C LEU A 809 -1.24 -74.98 -9.59
N PRO A 810 -0.26 -75.20 -10.49
CA PRO A 810 0.45 -76.48 -10.56
C PRO A 810 1.10 -76.90 -9.22
N GLY A 811 0.54 -77.93 -8.59
CA GLY A 811 0.92 -78.44 -7.27
C GLY A 811 0.68 -77.48 -6.09
N ALA A 812 -0.23 -76.50 -6.20
CA ALA A 812 -0.52 -75.51 -5.17
C ALA A 812 -1.90 -74.84 -5.34
N PHE A 813 -2.35 -74.09 -4.32
CA PHE A 813 -3.54 -73.24 -4.44
C PHE A 813 -3.28 -71.86 -3.81
N VAL A 814 -4.11 -70.87 -4.16
CA VAL A 814 -4.07 -69.54 -3.54
C VAL A 814 -5.47 -69.03 -3.21
N CYS A 815 -5.64 -68.48 -2.00
CA CYS A 815 -6.88 -67.85 -1.53
C CYS A 815 -6.82 -66.32 -1.69
N GLN A 816 -7.90 -65.71 -2.19
CA GLN A 816 -8.10 -64.25 -2.16
C GLN A 816 -9.09 -63.87 -1.04
N CYS A 817 -8.66 -62.99 -0.14
CA CYS A 817 -9.38 -62.68 1.11
C CYS A 817 -10.21 -61.39 1.03
N PRO A 818 -11.42 -61.35 1.64
CA PRO A 818 -12.20 -60.11 1.76
C PRO A 818 -11.55 -59.08 2.72
N PRO A 819 -11.91 -57.79 2.61
CA PRO A 819 -11.43 -56.75 3.54
C PRO A 819 -11.75 -57.08 5.01
N GLY A 820 -10.75 -56.94 5.87
CA GLY A 820 -10.81 -57.31 7.30
C GLY A 820 -10.13 -58.64 7.63
N PHE A 821 -9.90 -59.51 6.64
CA PHE A 821 -9.30 -60.83 6.84
C PHE A 821 -7.98 -61.03 6.08
N ALA A 822 -7.07 -61.79 6.69
CA ALA A 822 -5.73 -62.12 6.19
C ALA A 822 -5.36 -63.58 6.55
N GLY A 823 -4.17 -64.02 6.14
CA GLY A 823 -3.71 -65.40 6.30
C GLY A 823 -3.86 -66.23 5.02
N VAL A 824 -3.21 -67.40 4.96
CA VAL A 824 -3.07 -68.20 3.73
C VAL A 824 -4.36 -68.95 3.34
N HIS A 825 -5.28 -69.09 4.29
CA HIS A 825 -6.66 -69.59 4.10
C HIS A 825 -7.71 -68.50 4.37
N CYS A 826 -7.32 -67.23 4.51
CA CYS A 826 -8.17 -66.11 4.96
C CYS A 826 -8.72 -66.25 6.40
N GLU A 827 -7.95 -66.89 7.26
CA GLU A 827 -8.31 -67.37 8.60
C GLU A 827 -8.14 -66.35 9.74
N THR A 828 -7.45 -65.24 9.51
CA THR A 828 -7.05 -64.26 10.56
C THR A 828 -7.83 -62.95 10.42
N GLU A 829 -8.36 -62.44 11.52
CA GLU A 829 -9.04 -61.13 11.61
C GLU A 829 -8.07 -60.09 12.22
N VAL A 830 -8.14 -58.81 11.80
CA VAL A 830 -7.11 -57.80 12.13
C VAL A 830 -7.62 -56.72 13.09
N ASP A 831 -7.10 -56.68 14.32
CA ASP A 831 -7.35 -55.61 15.31
C ASP A 831 -6.38 -54.43 15.12
N ALA A 832 -6.87 -53.20 15.34
CA ALA A 832 -6.11 -51.97 15.13
C ALA A 832 -5.38 -51.44 16.39
N CYS A 833 -5.82 -51.81 17.61
CA CYS A 833 -5.28 -51.30 18.87
C CYS A 833 -4.00 -52.02 19.35
N ASP A 834 -3.69 -53.23 18.85
CA ASP A 834 -2.49 -53.99 19.24
C ASP A 834 -1.17 -53.25 18.93
N SER A 835 -1.21 -52.30 18.00
CA SER A 835 -0.10 -51.39 17.68
C SER A 835 0.30 -50.41 18.80
N ARG A 836 -0.49 -50.32 19.89
CA ARG A 836 -0.32 -49.39 21.02
C ARG A 836 -0.16 -47.91 20.61
N PRO A 837 -1.09 -47.33 19.83
CA PRO A 837 -0.89 -46.02 19.20
C PRO A 837 -1.03 -44.82 20.16
N CYS A 838 -1.59 -44.98 21.36
CA CYS A 838 -1.87 -43.88 22.28
C CYS A 838 -0.69 -43.59 23.23
N GLN A 839 -0.30 -42.32 23.34
CA GLN A 839 0.80 -41.81 24.16
C GLN A 839 0.29 -41.22 25.49
N HIS A 840 1.21 -40.83 26.38
CA HIS A 840 0.95 -40.18 27.68
C HIS A 840 -0.14 -40.82 28.57
N GLY A 841 -0.38 -42.14 28.43
CA GLY A 841 -1.40 -42.86 29.19
C GLY A 841 -2.81 -42.79 28.61
N GLY A 842 -2.98 -42.35 27.36
CA GLY A 842 -4.24 -42.41 26.63
C GLY A 842 -4.74 -43.84 26.40
N ARG A 843 -6.05 -44.02 26.38
CA ARG A 843 -6.75 -45.32 26.27
C ARG A 843 -7.19 -45.58 24.83
N CYS A 844 -6.81 -46.73 24.26
CA CYS A 844 -7.22 -47.15 22.90
C CYS A 844 -8.58 -47.84 22.93
N GLU A 845 -9.47 -47.48 22.00
CA GLU A 845 -10.76 -48.17 21.76
C GLU A 845 -10.92 -48.43 20.24
N ASN A 846 -11.33 -49.65 19.87
CA ASN A 846 -11.42 -50.11 18.47
C ASN A 846 -12.83 -49.88 17.90
N GLY A 847 -12.92 -49.34 16.69
CA GLY A 847 -14.16 -49.04 15.97
C GLY A 847 -14.09 -49.42 14.50
N GLY A 848 -14.35 -50.69 14.18
CA GLY A 848 -14.68 -51.14 12.81
C GLY A 848 -13.57 -50.97 11.78
N GLY A 849 -12.31 -51.18 12.16
CA GLY A 849 -11.14 -51.05 11.28
C GLY A 849 -10.31 -49.78 11.51
N ALA A 850 -10.68 -48.95 12.48
CA ALA A 850 -9.88 -47.82 12.97
C ALA A 850 -9.85 -47.80 14.51
N TYR A 851 -8.88 -47.09 15.09
CA TYR A 851 -8.77 -46.90 16.54
C TYR A 851 -9.04 -45.45 16.96
N LEU A 852 -9.41 -45.26 18.23
CA LEU A 852 -9.63 -43.98 18.88
C LEU A 852 -8.81 -43.93 20.18
N CYS A 853 -8.08 -42.83 20.41
CA CYS A 853 -7.37 -42.58 21.67
C CYS A 853 -8.14 -41.59 22.55
N VAL A 854 -8.44 -41.98 23.79
CA VAL A 854 -9.09 -41.14 24.82
C VAL A 854 -8.04 -40.62 25.80
N CYS A 855 -7.91 -39.30 25.92
CA CYS A 855 -6.79 -38.64 26.60
C CYS A 855 -7.09 -38.24 28.07
N PRO A 856 -6.10 -38.28 28.98
CA PRO A 856 -6.22 -37.72 30.33
C PRO A 856 -6.33 -36.18 30.33
N GLU A 857 -6.84 -35.60 31.43
CA GLU A 857 -6.89 -34.15 31.59
C GLU A 857 -5.50 -33.51 31.44
N GLY A 858 -5.43 -32.42 30.68
CA GLY A 858 -4.19 -31.71 30.36
C GLY A 858 -3.46 -32.19 29.10
N PHE A 859 -3.91 -33.28 28.47
CA PHE A 859 -3.33 -33.85 27.25
C PHE A 859 -4.35 -33.95 26.11
N PHE A 860 -3.90 -33.75 24.87
CA PHE A 860 -4.76 -33.77 23.68
C PHE A 860 -3.96 -34.03 22.39
N GLY A 861 -4.65 -34.45 21.33
CA GLY A 861 -4.06 -34.91 20.06
C GLY A 861 -4.60 -36.28 19.64
N TYR A 862 -4.34 -36.72 18.41
CA TYR A 862 -4.87 -38.00 17.91
C TYR A 862 -4.25 -39.22 18.62
N HIS A 863 -3.08 -39.03 19.24
CA HIS A 863 -2.37 -39.99 20.08
C HIS A 863 -2.15 -39.44 21.51
N CYS A 864 -2.87 -38.39 21.93
CA CYS A 864 -2.68 -37.71 23.21
C CYS A 864 -1.28 -37.08 23.39
N GLU A 865 -0.66 -36.63 22.30
CA GLU A 865 0.74 -36.22 22.20
C GLU A 865 1.05 -34.76 22.67
N THR A 866 0.04 -33.90 22.85
CA THR A 866 0.22 -32.46 23.16
C THR A 866 -0.19 -32.12 24.61
N VAL A 867 0.48 -31.13 25.22
CA VAL A 867 0.31 -30.69 26.62
C VAL A 867 -0.36 -29.30 26.72
N SER A 868 -1.10 -29.06 27.79
CA SER A 868 -1.86 -27.82 28.06
C SER A 868 -1.02 -26.56 28.36
N ASP A 869 -1.56 -25.39 27.98
CA ASP A 869 -0.99 -24.04 28.19
C ASP A 869 -1.46 -23.42 29.53
N PRO A 870 -0.57 -22.95 30.43
CA PRO A 870 -0.96 -22.34 31.70
C PRO A 870 -1.85 -21.09 31.57
N CYS A 871 -1.82 -20.37 30.44
CA CYS A 871 -2.70 -19.24 30.19
C CYS A 871 -4.18 -19.62 29.96
N PHE A 872 -4.51 -20.91 29.76
CA PHE A 872 -5.88 -21.40 29.58
C PHE A 872 -6.82 -21.01 30.73
N SER A 873 -6.29 -20.97 31.96
CA SER A 873 -7.03 -20.55 33.16
C SER A 873 -7.43 -19.06 33.20
N SER A 874 -7.07 -18.27 32.18
CA SER A 874 -7.31 -16.83 32.08
C SER A 874 -6.84 -16.01 33.31
N PRO A 875 -5.62 -16.22 33.84
CA PRO A 875 -5.24 -15.71 35.16
C PRO A 875 -5.13 -14.18 35.25
N CYS A 876 -4.93 -13.49 34.13
CA CYS A 876 -4.92 -12.02 34.05
C CYS A 876 -6.33 -11.39 33.95
N GLY A 877 -7.38 -12.24 33.85
CA GLY A 877 -8.75 -11.85 33.55
C GLY A 877 -8.89 -10.97 32.29
N GLY A 878 -10.01 -10.26 32.19
CA GLY A 878 -10.21 -9.26 31.13
C GLY A 878 -9.34 -7.99 31.26
N ARG A 879 -8.55 -7.86 32.33
CA ARG A 879 -7.81 -6.64 32.72
C ARG A 879 -6.37 -6.58 32.19
N GLY A 880 -5.83 -7.70 31.70
CA GLY A 880 -4.50 -7.79 31.09
C GLY A 880 -4.44 -8.71 29.88
N TYR A 881 -3.22 -9.05 29.48
CA TYR A 881 -2.88 -10.05 28.47
C TYR A 881 -1.93 -11.07 29.09
N CYS A 882 -2.24 -12.36 28.97
CA CYS A 882 -1.41 -13.45 29.50
C CYS A 882 -0.29 -13.81 28.53
N LEU A 883 0.91 -14.05 29.08
CA LEU A 883 2.06 -14.62 28.38
C LEU A 883 2.55 -15.84 29.17
N ALA A 884 2.63 -16.99 28.51
CA ALA A 884 3.24 -18.18 29.11
C ALA A 884 4.76 -17.98 29.29
N SER A 885 5.30 -18.39 30.44
CA SER A 885 6.71 -18.20 30.79
C SER A 885 7.20 -19.37 31.63
N ASN A 886 7.86 -20.32 30.97
CA ASN A 886 8.59 -21.45 31.55
C ASN A 886 7.88 -22.17 32.72
N GLY A 887 6.64 -22.62 32.50
CA GLY A 887 5.80 -23.30 33.50
C GLY A 887 4.91 -22.38 34.35
N SER A 888 4.97 -21.06 34.13
CA SER A 888 4.16 -20.04 34.80
C SER A 888 3.49 -19.08 33.81
N HIS A 889 2.71 -18.12 34.30
CA HIS A 889 2.14 -17.02 33.52
C HIS A 889 2.75 -15.67 33.92
N SER A 890 2.70 -14.70 33.01
CA SER A 890 3.07 -13.30 33.25
C SER A 890 2.07 -12.38 32.56
N CYS A 891 1.48 -11.43 33.29
CA CYS A 891 0.48 -10.52 32.73
C CYS A 891 1.08 -9.18 32.28
N THR A 892 0.65 -8.68 31.12
CA THR A 892 0.83 -7.27 30.70
C THR A 892 -0.50 -6.54 30.85
N CYS A 893 -0.57 -5.48 31.66
CA CYS A 893 -1.84 -4.86 32.03
C CYS A 893 -2.35 -3.83 31.00
N LYS A 894 -3.68 -3.73 30.89
CA LYS A 894 -4.34 -2.71 30.06
C LYS A 894 -4.32 -1.36 30.79
N ALA A 895 -4.33 -0.25 30.04
CA ALA A 895 -4.27 1.10 30.62
C ALA A 895 -5.41 1.35 31.63
N GLY A 896 -5.04 1.68 32.87
CA GLY A 896 -5.92 1.73 34.03
C GLY A 896 -5.82 0.55 35.01
N TYR A 897 -4.94 -0.43 34.77
CA TYR A 897 -4.71 -1.58 35.66
C TYR A 897 -3.21 -1.84 35.93
N THR A 898 -2.89 -2.53 37.03
CA THR A 898 -1.51 -2.82 37.45
C THR A 898 -1.40 -4.05 38.37
N GLY A 899 -0.18 -4.56 38.54
CA GLY A 899 0.16 -5.70 39.39
C GLY A 899 0.17 -7.04 38.65
N LYS A 900 0.74 -8.09 39.28
CA LYS A 900 1.12 -9.36 38.62
C LYS A 900 0.02 -10.06 37.83
N ASP A 901 -1.24 -9.93 38.25
CA ASP A 901 -2.44 -10.50 37.58
C ASP A 901 -3.41 -9.40 37.09
N CYS A 902 -2.96 -8.14 37.00
CA CYS A 902 -3.75 -6.96 36.60
C CYS A 902 -5.02 -6.69 37.43
N ALA A 903 -5.09 -7.22 38.64
CA ALA A 903 -6.25 -7.10 39.52
C ALA A 903 -6.47 -5.67 40.06
N LYS A 904 -5.41 -4.87 40.26
CA LYS A 904 -5.48 -3.54 40.87
C LYS A 904 -5.74 -2.44 39.84
N GLU A 905 -6.54 -1.45 40.20
CA GLU A 905 -6.86 -0.30 39.35
C GLU A 905 -5.87 0.85 39.54
N LEU A 906 -5.34 1.37 38.43
CA LEU A 906 -4.34 2.43 38.37
C LEU A 906 -5.04 3.74 37.94
N PHE A 907 -5.55 4.47 38.94
CA PHE A 907 -6.38 5.65 38.72
C PHE A 907 -5.63 6.82 38.05
N PRO A 908 -6.28 7.56 37.14
CA PRO A 908 -5.71 8.76 36.53
C PRO A 908 -5.62 9.91 37.55
N PRO A 909 -4.75 10.91 37.31
CA PRO A 909 -4.85 12.19 38.02
C PRO A 909 -6.19 12.87 37.69
N THR A 910 -6.62 13.84 38.50
CA THR A 910 -7.87 14.59 38.28
C THR A 910 -7.63 16.09 38.18
N ALA A 911 -8.62 16.85 37.70
CA ALA A 911 -8.57 18.33 37.61
C ALA A 911 -7.29 18.88 36.93
N LEU A 912 -6.92 18.30 35.79
CA LEU A 912 -5.84 18.82 34.93
C LEU A 912 -6.21 20.20 34.38
N LYS A 913 -5.34 21.20 34.56
CA LYS A 913 -5.54 22.59 34.11
C LYS A 913 -4.25 23.27 33.68
N VAL A 914 -4.38 24.32 32.86
CA VAL A 914 -3.29 25.26 32.58
C VAL A 914 -3.11 26.20 33.79
N GLU A 915 -1.87 26.42 34.21
CA GLU A 915 -1.48 27.44 35.20
C GLU A 915 -0.87 28.69 34.53
N ARG A 916 -0.13 28.51 33.43
CA ARG A 916 0.48 29.62 32.69
C ARG A 916 0.75 29.24 31.23
N VAL A 917 0.60 30.21 30.33
CA VAL A 917 1.02 30.11 28.93
C VAL A 917 2.13 31.12 28.66
N GLU A 918 3.23 30.62 28.10
CA GLU A 918 4.41 31.37 27.67
C GLU A 918 4.55 31.25 26.12
N GLU A 919 5.55 31.91 25.52
CA GLU A 919 5.80 31.81 24.08
C GLU A 919 6.32 30.41 23.67
N SER A 920 7.23 29.84 24.47
CA SER A 920 7.93 28.58 24.19
C SER A 920 7.67 27.50 25.25
N GLY A 921 6.61 27.67 26.05
CA GLY A 921 6.26 26.78 27.15
C GLY A 921 4.82 26.92 27.65
N VAL A 922 4.38 25.90 28.37
CA VAL A 922 3.07 25.86 29.05
C VAL A 922 3.28 25.24 30.43
N SER A 923 2.77 25.87 31.48
CA SER A 923 2.73 25.30 32.83
C SER A 923 1.37 24.67 33.08
N ILE A 924 1.35 23.41 33.52
CA ILE A 924 0.14 22.66 33.87
C ILE A 924 0.17 22.20 35.33
N SER A 925 -1.00 21.97 35.92
CA SER A 925 -1.14 21.26 37.19
C SER A 925 -2.31 20.28 37.17
N TRP A 926 -2.28 19.32 38.09
CA TRP A 926 -3.31 18.31 38.31
C TRP A 926 -3.41 17.98 39.80
N ARG A 927 -4.43 17.22 40.19
CA ARG A 927 -4.56 16.61 41.51
C ARG A 927 -4.12 15.14 41.45
N PRO A 928 -3.28 14.67 42.37
CA PRO A 928 -3.00 13.24 42.54
C PRO A 928 -4.29 12.44 42.80
N PRO A 929 -4.35 11.14 42.41
CA PRO A 929 -5.47 10.26 42.73
C PRO A 929 -5.84 10.28 44.22
N GLU A 930 -7.11 10.03 44.53
CA GLU A 930 -7.62 10.07 45.90
C GLU A 930 -7.34 8.76 46.65
N GLY A 931 -7.23 8.85 47.98
CA GLY A 931 -6.84 7.74 48.86
C GLY A 931 -5.30 7.57 49.01
N PRO A 932 -4.81 7.26 50.22
CA PRO A 932 -3.36 7.12 50.47
C PRO A 932 -2.75 5.90 49.75
N ALA A 933 -3.48 4.80 49.65
CA ALA A 933 -3.03 3.58 48.98
C ALA A 933 -2.75 3.80 47.47
N ALA A 934 -3.63 4.55 46.78
CA ALA A 934 -3.43 4.90 45.38
C ALA A 934 -2.16 5.75 45.19
N ARG A 935 -1.93 6.74 46.06
CA ARG A 935 -0.74 7.62 46.02
C ARG A 935 0.56 6.89 46.33
N GLN A 936 0.56 5.97 47.28
CA GLN A 936 1.73 5.15 47.61
C GLN A 936 2.08 4.13 46.52
N MET A 937 1.08 3.67 45.76
CA MET A 937 1.28 2.74 44.65
C MET A 937 2.06 3.38 43.49
N LEU A 938 1.82 4.66 43.20
CA LEU A 938 2.49 5.38 42.10
C LEU A 938 4.00 5.51 42.31
N ASP A 939 4.73 5.51 41.19
CA ASP A 939 6.13 5.95 41.12
C ASP A 939 6.25 7.35 40.50
N GLY A 940 5.31 7.73 39.64
CA GLY A 940 5.21 9.10 39.12
C GLY A 940 4.08 9.29 38.12
N TYR A 941 4.26 10.30 37.28
CA TYR A 941 3.37 10.70 36.19
C TYR A 941 4.17 10.79 34.89
N ALA A 942 3.50 10.56 33.76
CA ALA A 942 4.03 10.89 32.43
C ALA A 942 3.22 12.04 31.85
N VAL A 943 3.90 13.07 31.34
CA VAL A 943 3.30 14.22 30.65
C VAL A 943 3.71 14.14 29.18
N THR A 944 2.81 13.66 28.33
CA THR A 944 2.97 13.66 26.87
C THR A 944 2.38 14.93 26.29
N TYR A 945 3.05 15.55 25.33
CA TYR A 945 2.53 16.70 24.60
C TYR A 945 2.86 16.63 23.11
N ALA A 946 1.89 16.95 22.25
CA ALA A 946 2.01 16.88 20.81
C ALA A 946 1.38 18.11 20.12
N SER A 947 2.05 18.63 19.08
CA SER A 947 1.54 19.73 18.24
C SER A 947 0.29 19.28 17.47
N SER A 948 -0.68 20.17 17.27
CA SER A 948 -1.96 19.85 16.61
C SER A 948 -1.83 19.43 15.14
N ASP A 949 -0.71 19.76 14.50
CA ASP A 949 -0.33 19.34 13.14
C ASP A 949 0.47 18.01 13.11
N GLY A 950 0.66 17.36 14.26
CA GLY A 950 1.42 16.12 14.40
C GLY A 950 2.95 16.27 14.32
N SER A 951 3.47 17.43 13.92
CA SER A 951 4.89 17.66 13.58
C SER A 951 5.88 17.56 14.76
N TYR A 952 5.39 17.59 15.99
CA TYR A 952 6.20 17.54 17.20
C TYR A 952 5.49 16.73 18.28
N ARG A 953 6.19 15.80 18.93
CA ARG A 953 5.68 15.02 20.07
C ARG A 953 6.80 14.74 21.07
N ARG A 954 6.53 14.92 22.35
CA ARG A 954 7.45 14.67 23.47
C ARG A 954 6.73 14.06 24.66
N THR A 955 7.45 13.34 25.52
CA THR A 955 6.96 12.88 26.83
C THR A 955 8.02 13.10 27.89
N ASP A 956 7.68 13.78 28.98
CA ASP A 956 8.52 13.93 30.16
C ASP A 956 7.97 13.07 31.32
N PHE A 957 8.85 12.51 32.16
CA PHE A 957 8.47 11.85 33.42
C PHE A 957 8.54 12.85 34.58
N VAL A 958 7.59 12.75 35.51
CA VAL A 958 7.45 13.65 36.68
C VAL A 958 7.25 12.80 37.93
N ASP A 959 8.08 12.99 38.95
CA ASP A 959 8.01 12.17 40.17
C ASP A 959 6.70 12.34 40.95
N ARG A 960 6.25 11.28 41.62
CA ARG A 960 4.95 11.22 42.35
C ARG A 960 4.72 12.32 43.40
N GLY A 961 5.78 12.96 43.88
CA GLY A 961 5.71 14.09 44.81
C GLY A 961 5.34 15.42 44.16
N ARG A 962 5.27 15.49 42.82
CA ARG A 962 4.93 16.69 42.05
C ARG A 962 3.62 16.47 41.30
N SER A 963 2.74 17.46 41.37
CA SER A 963 1.47 17.49 40.62
C SER A 963 1.37 18.68 39.65
N SER A 964 2.53 19.16 39.20
CA SER A 964 2.67 20.24 38.21
C SER A 964 3.96 20.12 37.41
N HIS A 965 3.90 20.56 36.15
CA HIS A 965 5.01 20.50 35.20
C HIS A 965 5.02 21.70 34.26
N GLN A 966 6.20 22.07 33.78
CA GLN A 966 6.40 23.11 32.77
C GLN A 966 6.92 22.45 31.49
N LEU A 967 6.07 22.38 30.48
CA LEU A 967 6.43 22.02 29.12
C LEU A 967 7.34 23.12 28.57
N ARG A 968 8.42 22.74 27.89
CA ARG A 968 9.44 23.65 27.35
C ARG A 968 9.81 23.29 25.91
N ALA A 969 10.46 24.22 25.23
CA ALA A 969 10.88 24.13 23.82
C ALA A 969 9.70 23.92 22.85
N LEU A 970 8.58 24.60 23.13
CA LEU A 970 7.43 24.70 22.24
C LEU A 970 7.63 25.83 21.22
N ALA A 971 6.90 25.78 20.10
CA ALA A 971 6.88 26.83 19.09
C ALA A 971 5.69 27.78 19.29
N ALA A 972 5.96 29.09 19.21
CA ALA A 972 4.99 30.17 19.45
C ALA A 972 3.68 30.01 18.65
N GLY A 973 2.55 30.42 19.25
CA GLY A 973 1.21 30.41 18.66
C GLY A 973 0.62 29.04 18.30
N ARG A 974 1.35 27.93 18.49
CA ARG A 974 0.84 26.59 18.16
C ARG A 974 -0.04 26.01 19.26
N ALA A 975 -1.02 25.20 18.86
CA ALA A 975 -1.84 24.40 19.76
C ALA A 975 -1.16 23.06 20.06
N TYR A 976 -1.13 22.69 21.34
CA TYR A 976 -0.56 21.44 21.84
C TYR A 976 -1.63 20.64 22.59
N ASN A 977 -1.81 19.38 22.21
CA ASN A 977 -2.61 18.41 22.93
C ASN A 977 -1.73 17.76 24.01
N ILE A 978 -2.12 17.92 25.27
CA ILE A 978 -1.35 17.55 26.46
C ILE A 978 -2.10 16.45 27.21
N SER A 979 -1.42 15.32 27.45
CA SER A 979 -1.95 14.14 28.12
C SER A 979 -1.14 13.79 29.36
N VAL A 980 -1.78 13.69 30.52
CA VAL A 980 -1.12 13.27 31.78
C VAL A 980 -1.63 11.90 32.22
N PHE A 981 -0.69 11.00 32.52
CA PHE A 981 -0.92 9.63 32.97
C PHE A 981 -0.32 9.42 34.36
N SER A 982 -0.97 8.66 35.24
CA SER A 982 -0.33 8.05 36.42
C SER A 982 0.51 6.85 35.98
N VAL A 983 1.67 6.62 36.60
CA VAL A 983 2.63 5.57 36.19
C VAL A 983 3.07 4.70 37.36
N LYS A 984 3.09 3.38 37.12
CA LYS A 984 3.77 2.37 37.92
C LYS A 984 4.92 1.76 37.11
N ARG A 985 6.12 1.67 37.68
CA ARG A 985 7.25 0.92 37.10
C ARG A 985 7.22 -0.52 37.63
N ASN A 986 7.31 -1.51 36.74
CA ASN A 986 7.53 -2.91 37.12
C ASN A 986 8.99 -3.30 36.86
N ALA A 987 9.48 -4.35 37.55
CA ALA A 987 10.88 -4.78 37.48
C ALA A 987 11.34 -5.20 36.07
N ASN A 988 10.41 -5.56 35.18
CA ASN A 988 10.68 -6.12 33.86
C ASN A 988 10.74 -5.04 32.75
N ASN A 989 11.23 -3.84 33.08
CA ASN A 989 11.36 -2.66 32.19
C ASN A 989 10.08 -2.19 31.46
N LYS A 990 8.90 -2.69 31.83
CA LYS A 990 7.60 -2.17 31.36
C LYS A 990 6.92 -1.37 32.46
N ASN A 991 6.32 -0.25 32.09
CA ASN A 991 5.58 0.64 32.98
C ASN A 991 4.07 0.48 32.74
N ASP A 992 3.29 0.21 33.80
CA ASP A 992 1.83 0.30 33.74
C ASP A 992 1.42 1.77 33.80
N ILE A 993 0.41 2.15 33.02
CA ILE A 993 -0.11 3.53 32.95
C ILE A 993 -1.62 3.56 33.20
N SER A 994 -2.10 4.66 33.77
CA SER A 994 -3.55 4.94 33.84
C SER A 994 -4.12 5.24 32.45
N ARG A 995 -5.45 5.44 32.37
CA ARG A 995 -6.02 6.25 31.28
C ARG A 995 -5.44 7.69 31.35
N PRO A 996 -5.28 8.41 30.23
CA PRO A 996 -4.88 9.81 30.27
C PRO A 996 -6.01 10.71 30.76
N VAL A 997 -5.67 11.85 31.36
CA VAL A 997 -6.49 13.07 31.27
C VAL A 997 -5.85 13.98 30.23
N VAL A 998 -6.67 14.57 29.37
CA VAL A 998 -6.24 15.35 28.20
C VAL A 998 -6.65 16.82 28.32
N LEU A 999 -5.86 17.70 27.73
CA LEU A 999 -6.05 19.15 27.74
C LEU A 999 -5.44 19.77 26.47
N LEU A 1000 -6.20 20.60 25.76
CA LEU A 1000 -5.65 21.42 24.68
C LEU A 1000 -5.12 22.73 25.27
N ALA A 1001 -3.90 23.13 24.91
CA ALA A 1001 -3.34 24.43 25.28
C ALA A 1001 -2.52 25.02 24.12
N ARG A 1002 -2.75 26.28 23.81
CA ARG A 1002 -2.03 27.04 22.78
C ARG A 1002 -0.94 27.89 23.45
N THR A 1003 0.28 27.89 22.90
CA THR A 1003 1.36 28.82 23.31
C THR A 1003 1.07 30.23 22.83
N ARG A 1004 1.58 31.27 23.51
CA ARG A 1004 1.43 32.65 23.04
C ARG A 1004 2.08 32.85 21.65
N PRO A 1005 1.46 33.62 20.73
CA PRO A 1005 2.15 34.08 19.53
C PRO A 1005 3.26 35.09 19.90
N ARG A 1006 4.19 35.32 18.96
CA ARG A 1006 5.20 36.37 19.07
C ARG A 1006 4.55 37.76 19.02
N PRO A 1007 5.02 38.76 19.78
CA PRO A 1007 4.61 40.16 19.64
C PRO A 1007 4.91 40.71 18.25
N VAL A 1008 4.15 41.71 17.80
CA VAL A 1008 4.43 42.40 16.53
C VAL A 1008 5.79 43.12 16.58
N GLU A 1009 6.49 43.15 15.44
CA GLU A 1009 7.77 43.85 15.30
C GLU A 1009 7.53 45.27 14.75
N GLY A 1010 8.37 46.25 15.11
CA GLY A 1010 8.37 47.58 14.45
C GLY A 1010 7.11 48.44 14.58
N LEU A 1011 6.48 48.53 15.76
CA LEU A 1011 5.37 49.47 15.98
C LEU A 1011 5.85 50.94 15.96
N GLU A 1012 5.28 51.77 15.08
CA GLU A 1012 5.59 53.20 14.99
C GLU A 1012 4.38 54.07 14.55
N VAL A 1013 4.45 55.38 14.80
CA VAL A 1013 3.46 56.36 14.33
C VAL A 1013 3.82 56.84 12.92
N THR A 1014 2.86 56.77 12.00
CA THR A 1014 3.02 57.17 10.59
C THR A 1014 2.35 58.51 10.25
N ASN A 1015 1.29 58.88 10.97
CA ASN A 1015 0.65 60.18 10.81
C ASN A 1015 -0.07 60.61 12.10
N VAL A 1016 -0.11 61.91 12.36
CA VAL A 1016 -0.76 62.54 13.51
C VAL A 1016 -1.46 63.82 13.05
N THR A 1017 -2.77 63.87 13.23
CA THR A 1017 -3.59 65.08 13.00
C THR A 1017 -4.14 65.60 14.34
N ALA A 1018 -5.07 66.55 14.29
CA ALA A 1018 -5.80 66.99 15.48
C ALA A 1018 -6.83 65.96 15.99
N SER A 1019 -7.26 64.99 15.18
CA SER A 1019 -8.34 64.05 15.54
C SER A 1019 -8.14 62.60 15.08
N ALA A 1020 -6.96 62.27 14.56
CA ALA A 1020 -6.59 60.92 14.16
C ALA A 1020 -5.11 60.64 14.38
N VAL A 1021 -4.78 59.38 14.64
CA VAL A 1021 -3.41 58.85 14.70
C VAL A 1021 -3.34 57.57 13.90
N SER A 1022 -2.40 57.52 12.95
CA SER A 1022 -2.11 56.34 12.12
C SER A 1022 -0.86 55.63 12.62
N VAL A 1023 -0.93 54.33 12.87
CA VAL A 1023 0.22 53.50 13.32
C VAL A 1023 0.43 52.32 12.39
N ARG A 1024 1.68 51.90 12.20
CA ARG A 1024 2.06 50.67 11.46
C ARG A 1024 2.87 49.71 12.33
N TRP A 1025 2.88 48.44 11.95
CA TRP A 1025 3.67 47.36 12.55
C TRP A 1025 4.03 46.31 11.47
N ALA A 1026 4.88 45.34 11.82
CA ALA A 1026 5.31 44.27 10.93
C ALA A 1026 5.04 42.86 11.50
N LEU A 1027 4.66 41.93 10.61
CA LEU A 1027 4.55 40.50 10.88
C LEU A 1027 5.48 39.70 9.95
N HIS A 1028 6.68 39.38 10.42
CA HIS A 1028 7.62 38.55 9.67
C HIS A 1028 7.04 37.16 9.34
N ARG A 1029 6.91 36.84 8.03
CA ARG A 1029 6.24 35.66 7.43
C ARG A 1029 6.47 34.31 8.16
N ILE A 1030 7.71 33.97 8.51
CA ILE A 1030 8.03 32.71 9.23
C ILE A 1030 7.71 32.83 10.74
N ARG A 1031 8.28 33.82 11.43
CA ARG A 1031 8.13 34.06 12.88
C ARG A 1031 6.67 34.18 13.35
N HIS A 1032 5.80 34.72 12.49
CA HIS A 1032 4.40 35.03 12.79
C HIS A 1032 3.41 34.16 12.00
N ALA A 1033 3.85 33.04 11.43
CA ALA A 1033 3.00 32.15 10.62
C ALA A 1033 1.73 31.63 11.35
N THR A 1034 1.74 31.64 12.69
CA THR A 1034 0.64 31.23 13.57
C THR A 1034 -0.28 32.38 14.01
N VAL A 1035 0.00 33.63 13.62
CA VAL A 1035 -0.85 34.79 13.95
C VAL A 1035 -2.11 34.74 13.09
N SER A 1036 -3.27 34.82 13.73
CA SER A 1036 -4.58 34.85 13.07
C SER A 1036 -5.04 36.28 12.78
N SER A 1037 -4.81 37.17 13.75
CA SER A 1037 -5.28 38.56 13.75
C SER A 1037 -4.39 39.40 14.66
N VAL A 1038 -4.54 40.73 14.60
CA VAL A 1038 -3.79 41.69 15.41
C VAL A 1038 -4.77 42.64 16.09
N ARG A 1039 -4.71 42.72 17.42
CA ARG A 1039 -5.45 43.74 18.18
C ARG A 1039 -4.60 44.99 18.31
N VAL A 1040 -5.12 46.10 17.81
CA VAL A 1040 -4.59 47.46 18.02
C VAL A 1040 -5.38 48.09 19.18
N SER A 1041 -4.75 48.82 20.09
CA SER A 1041 -5.44 49.43 21.24
C SER A 1041 -4.90 50.81 21.56
N ILE A 1042 -5.78 51.73 21.98
CA ILE A 1042 -5.46 53.10 22.39
C ILE A 1042 -6.13 53.46 23.72
N ARG A 1043 -5.40 54.17 24.57
CA ARG A 1043 -5.90 54.72 25.86
C ARG A 1043 -5.55 56.19 26.00
N HIS A 1044 -6.55 57.00 26.38
CA HIS A 1044 -6.36 58.36 26.90
C HIS A 1044 -6.10 58.31 28.42
N PRO A 1045 -5.17 59.09 29.01
CA PRO A 1045 -4.84 59.02 30.44
C PRO A 1045 -6.00 59.24 31.43
N GLU A 1046 -7.08 59.89 31.00
CA GLU A 1046 -8.29 60.13 31.81
C GLU A 1046 -9.43 59.14 31.48
N ALA A 1047 -9.23 58.20 30.56
CA ALA A 1047 -10.22 57.18 30.19
C ALA A 1047 -10.11 55.93 31.07
N GLN A 1048 -11.26 55.31 31.36
CA GLN A 1048 -11.38 54.17 32.27
C GLN A 1048 -11.28 52.80 31.56
N GLU A 1049 -11.53 52.76 30.25
CA GLU A 1049 -11.46 51.57 29.40
C GLU A 1049 -10.61 51.84 28.14
N ASP A 1050 -10.26 50.77 27.42
CA ASP A 1050 -9.45 50.81 26.20
C ASP A 1050 -10.32 50.81 24.94
N GLU A 1051 -10.00 51.66 23.97
CA GLU A 1051 -10.54 51.53 22.61
C GLU A 1051 -9.65 50.55 21.84
N SER A 1052 -10.18 49.36 21.56
CA SER A 1052 -9.44 48.28 20.88
C SER A 1052 -10.15 47.78 19.63
N THR A 1053 -9.40 47.38 18.61
CA THR A 1053 -9.94 46.78 17.37
C THR A 1053 -9.04 45.66 16.88
N ASP A 1054 -9.66 44.53 16.53
CA ASP A 1054 -8.99 43.35 15.96
C ASP A 1054 -9.04 43.45 14.43
N VAL A 1055 -7.87 43.44 13.80
CA VAL A 1055 -7.70 43.46 12.34
C VAL A 1055 -7.11 42.14 11.84
N ASP A 1056 -7.33 41.82 10.56
CA ASP A 1056 -6.72 40.63 9.95
C ASP A 1056 -5.18 40.73 9.93
N LYS A 1057 -4.50 39.59 9.96
CA LYS A 1057 -3.02 39.50 9.88
C LYS A 1057 -2.41 40.10 8.61
N GLY A 1058 -3.19 40.30 7.54
CA GLY A 1058 -2.77 41.00 6.32
C GLY A 1058 -2.76 42.53 6.46
N VAL A 1059 -3.29 43.08 7.56
CA VAL A 1059 -3.26 44.52 7.86
C VAL A 1059 -1.97 44.85 8.62
N ASP A 1060 -1.20 45.80 8.08
CA ASP A 1060 0.05 46.32 8.66
C ASP A 1060 -0.10 47.72 9.28
N ARG A 1061 -1.21 48.41 8.99
CA ARG A 1061 -1.45 49.80 9.39
C ARG A 1061 -2.91 50.06 9.79
N PHE A 1062 -3.11 50.70 10.93
CA PHE A 1062 -4.41 51.13 11.44
C PHE A 1062 -4.48 52.66 11.60
N THR A 1063 -5.67 53.22 11.79
CA THR A 1063 -5.87 54.65 12.08
C THR A 1063 -7.03 54.86 13.01
N PHE A 1064 -6.72 55.23 14.25
CA PHE A 1064 -7.70 55.73 15.22
C PHE A 1064 -8.23 57.10 14.77
N ARG A 1065 -9.51 57.36 15.01
CA ARG A 1065 -10.24 58.55 14.53
C ARG A 1065 -11.10 59.12 15.66
N ALA A 1066 -11.70 60.29 15.44
CA ALA A 1066 -12.53 61.00 16.43
C ALA A 1066 -11.81 61.32 17.76
N LEU A 1067 -10.48 61.34 17.76
CA LEU A 1067 -9.66 61.65 18.92
C LEU A 1067 -9.78 63.15 19.29
N LEU A 1068 -9.62 63.46 20.58
CA LEU A 1068 -9.56 64.83 21.08
C LEU A 1068 -8.24 65.53 20.66
N PRO A 1069 -8.27 66.79 20.17
CA PRO A 1069 -7.07 67.58 19.85
C PRO A 1069 -6.22 67.94 21.07
N GLY A 1070 -4.89 68.05 20.86
CA GLY A 1070 -3.95 68.48 21.89
C GLY A 1070 -3.86 67.55 23.11
N ARG A 1071 -4.18 66.26 22.95
CA ARG A 1071 -4.22 65.27 24.04
C ARG A 1071 -3.21 64.15 23.83
N ARG A 1072 -2.64 63.66 24.93
CA ARG A 1072 -1.76 62.48 24.94
C ARG A 1072 -2.59 61.20 24.88
N TYR A 1073 -2.14 60.24 24.08
CA TYR A 1073 -2.64 58.88 24.03
C TYR A 1073 -1.48 57.90 24.21
N THR A 1074 -1.82 56.67 24.59
CA THR A 1074 -0.89 55.53 24.61
C THR A 1074 -1.45 54.46 23.69
N ILE A 1075 -0.64 54.00 22.74
CA ILE A 1075 -1.01 52.97 21.76
C ILE A 1075 -0.14 51.73 22.02
N TRP A 1076 -0.74 50.54 21.91
CA TRP A 1076 -0.01 49.28 21.84
C TRP A 1076 -0.71 48.31 20.89
N VAL A 1077 0.01 47.27 20.52
CA VAL A 1077 -0.44 46.23 19.59
C VAL A 1077 -0.12 44.86 20.16
N THR A 1078 -1.08 43.94 20.07
CA THR A 1078 -1.01 42.55 20.53
C THR A 1078 -1.37 41.63 19.37
N ALA A 1079 -0.47 40.71 19.03
CA ALA A 1079 -0.76 39.65 18.06
C ALA A 1079 -1.63 38.57 18.72
N LEU A 1080 -2.59 38.03 17.98
CA LEU A 1080 -3.53 37.01 18.43
C LEU A 1080 -3.32 35.71 17.66
N SER A 1081 -3.60 34.57 18.30
CA SER A 1081 -3.61 33.26 17.64
C SER A 1081 -4.79 32.42 18.12
N GLY A 1082 -5.62 32.00 17.17
CA GLY A 1082 -6.78 31.14 17.37
C GLY A 1082 -7.48 30.85 16.04
N LEU A 1083 -8.42 29.91 16.04
CA LEU A 1083 -9.39 29.74 14.95
C LEU A 1083 -10.72 30.37 15.39
N GLY A 1084 -11.42 31.03 14.46
CA GLY A 1084 -12.66 31.74 14.78
C GLY A 1084 -13.79 30.80 15.19
N GLY A 1085 -14.21 30.88 16.45
CA GLY A 1085 -15.35 30.12 17.00
C GLY A 1085 -14.96 29.24 18.20
N GLN A 1086 -15.68 29.42 19.31
CA GLN A 1086 -15.58 28.65 20.57
C GLN A 1086 -14.26 28.77 21.38
N GLU A 1087 -13.07 28.82 20.77
CA GLU A 1087 -11.80 28.97 21.50
C GLU A 1087 -11.45 30.46 21.76
N HIS A 1088 -11.01 30.81 22.98
CA HIS A 1088 -10.47 32.14 23.26
C HIS A 1088 -9.05 32.26 22.65
N PRO A 1089 -8.75 33.26 21.81
CA PRO A 1089 -7.44 33.40 21.18
C PRO A 1089 -6.36 33.71 22.22
N THR A 1090 -5.17 33.13 22.05
CA THR A 1090 -4.02 33.46 22.89
C THR A 1090 -3.32 34.71 22.42
N GLU A 1091 -3.06 35.62 23.36
CA GLU A 1091 -2.45 36.92 23.08
C GLU A 1091 -0.93 36.90 23.31
N SER A 1092 -0.18 37.57 22.45
CA SER A 1092 1.24 37.86 22.68
C SER A 1092 1.43 38.73 23.93
N LEU A 1093 2.69 39.00 24.29
CA LEU A 1093 2.95 40.22 25.07
C LEU A 1093 2.61 41.43 24.19
N ALA A 1094 2.06 42.49 24.79
CA ALA A 1094 1.86 43.76 24.09
C ALA A 1094 3.22 44.34 23.64
N SER A 1095 3.19 45.04 22.50
CA SER A 1095 4.30 45.90 22.08
C SER A 1095 4.70 46.89 23.19
N ALA A 1096 5.92 47.44 23.10
CA ALA A 1096 6.29 48.59 23.93
C ALA A 1096 5.22 49.70 23.80
N PRO A 1097 4.72 50.29 24.91
CA PRO A 1097 3.69 51.32 24.85
C PRO A 1097 4.19 52.59 24.15
N LEU A 1098 3.52 52.98 23.06
CA LEU A 1098 3.88 54.11 22.23
C LEU A 1098 3.07 55.33 22.65
N HIS A 1099 3.72 56.31 23.27
CA HIS A 1099 3.08 57.58 23.64
C HIS A 1099 3.08 58.54 22.45
N VAL A 1100 1.91 59.12 22.17
CA VAL A 1100 1.69 60.05 21.06
C VAL A 1100 0.78 61.18 21.53
N TRP A 1101 0.91 62.37 20.94
CA TRP A 1101 0.01 63.48 21.19
C TRP A 1101 -0.69 63.88 19.90
N THR A 1102 -2.01 64.07 19.93
CA THR A 1102 -2.73 64.70 18.81
C THR A 1102 -2.32 66.17 18.69
N ARG A 1103 -2.33 66.71 17.47
CA ARG A 1103 -1.98 68.12 17.23
C ARG A 1103 -3.03 69.05 17.88
N PRO A 1104 -2.65 70.27 18.31
CA PRO A 1104 -3.63 71.31 18.57
C PRO A 1104 -4.37 71.69 17.29
N LEU A 1105 -5.60 72.22 17.41
CA LEU A 1105 -6.35 72.74 16.27
C LEU A 1105 -5.68 73.99 15.69
N PRO A 1106 -5.79 74.21 14.35
CA PRO A 1106 -5.40 75.49 13.75
C PRO A 1106 -6.29 76.64 14.28
N PRO A 1107 -5.79 77.89 14.29
CA PRO A 1107 -6.60 79.07 14.59
C PRO A 1107 -7.81 79.20 13.65
N ALA A 1108 -9.02 79.25 14.19
CA ALA A 1108 -10.25 79.43 13.42
C ALA A 1108 -10.48 80.92 13.05
N ASN A 1109 -11.25 81.15 11.98
CA ASN A 1109 -11.63 82.48 11.47
C ASN A 1109 -10.46 83.48 11.30
N LEU A 1110 -9.32 82.99 10.81
CA LEU A 1110 -8.13 83.81 10.54
C LEU A 1110 -8.43 84.88 9.47
N THR A 1111 -8.47 86.15 9.88
CA THR A 1111 -8.90 87.29 9.06
C THR A 1111 -7.97 88.50 9.24
N ALA A 1112 -7.99 89.46 8.31
CA ALA A 1112 -7.28 90.72 8.44
C ALA A 1112 -8.26 91.89 8.59
N ALA A 1113 -8.25 92.54 9.76
CA ALA A 1113 -9.19 93.61 10.10
C ALA A 1113 -8.66 95.02 9.79
N ARG A 1114 -7.34 95.17 9.55
CA ARG A 1114 -6.73 96.46 9.20
C ARG A 1114 -5.41 96.26 8.45
N VAL A 1115 -5.45 96.38 7.12
CA VAL A 1115 -4.26 96.31 6.26
C VAL A 1115 -3.89 97.72 5.81
N THR A 1116 -2.61 98.06 5.86
CA THR A 1116 -2.06 99.36 5.48
C THR A 1116 -0.97 99.17 4.42
N ALA A 1117 -0.29 100.26 4.04
CA ALA A 1117 0.87 100.18 3.14
C ALA A 1117 2.09 99.44 3.75
N THR A 1118 2.18 99.28 5.08
CA THR A 1118 3.36 98.69 5.75
C THR A 1118 3.07 97.70 6.87
N SER A 1119 1.80 97.42 7.17
CA SER A 1119 1.40 96.50 8.25
C SER A 1119 0.03 95.86 7.98
N ALA A 1120 -0.23 94.74 8.65
CA ALA A 1120 -1.52 94.06 8.65
C ALA A 1120 -1.87 93.57 10.06
N HIS A 1121 -3.03 93.99 10.59
CA HIS A 1121 -3.59 93.45 11.82
C HIS A 1121 -4.45 92.22 11.52
N VAL A 1122 -3.98 91.07 12.01
CA VAL A 1122 -4.57 89.74 11.80
C VAL A 1122 -5.29 89.32 13.08
N VAL A 1123 -6.46 88.70 12.95
CA VAL A 1123 -7.34 88.28 14.06
C VAL A 1123 -7.77 86.83 13.84
N TRP A 1124 -7.97 86.07 14.91
CA TRP A 1124 -8.47 84.69 14.91
C TRP A 1124 -9.27 84.40 16.19
N ASP A 1125 -10.03 83.32 16.21
CA ASP A 1125 -10.89 82.96 17.34
C ASP A 1125 -10.10 82.56 18.60
N ALA A 1126 -10.71 82.76 19.77
CA ALA A 1126 -10.16 82.32 21.04
C ALA A 1126 -10.04 80.78 21.12
N PRO A 1127 -9.00 80.23 21.77
CA PRO A 1127 -8.84 78.79 21.96
C PRO A 1127 -10.06 78.13 22.63
N THR A 1128 -10.41 76.92 22.19
CA THR A 1128 -11.52 76.15 22.75
C THR A 1128 -11.25 75.80 24.22
N ARG A 1129 -12.29 75.90 25.06
CA ARG A 1129 -12.18 75.63 26.51
C ARG A 1129 -11.62 74.23 26.76
N GLY A 1130 -10.52 74.15 27.50
CA GLY A 1130 -9.81 72.89 27.79
C GLY A 1130 -8.55 72.66 26.95
N THR A 1131 -8.22 73.54 26.00
CA THR A 1131 -6.91 73.54 25.31
C THR A 1131 -5.90 74.43 26.03
N SER A 1132 -4.64 73.98 26.14
CA SER A 1132 -3.55 74.67 26.81
C SER A 1132 -2.43 75.03 25.83
N LEU A 1133 -2.69 76.00 24.96
CA LEU A 1133 -1.69 76.53 24.03
C LEU A 1133 -0.59 77.32 24.78
N GLU A 1134 0.64 77.13 24.33
CA GLU A 1134 1.86 77.82 24.79
C GLU A 1134 2.03 79.14 24.04
N ALA A 1135 1.93 79.08 22.71
CA ALA A 1135 2.32 80.15 21.80
C ALA A 1135 1.63 80.05 20.43
N TYR A 1136 1.93 81.02 19.57
CA TYR A 1136 1.63 80.95 18.13
C TYR A 1136 2.90 81.23 17.32
N VAL A 1137 3.07 80.53 16.19
CA VAL A 1137 4.07 80.88 15.16
C VAL A 1137 3.35 81.56 14.00
N ILE A 1138 3.81 82.75 13.64
CA ILE A 1138 3.26 83.57 12.56
C ILE A 1138 4.28 83.63 11.43
N ASN A 1139 3.91 83.12 10.26
CA ASN A 1139 4.72 83.14 9.06
C ASN A 1139 4.23 84.23 8.10
N VAL A 1140 5.18 84.92 7.47
CA VAL A 1140 4.97 85.95 6.44
C VAL A 1140 5.71 85.50 5.19
N THR A 1141 4.98 84.92 4.24
CA THR A 1141 5.51 84.37 2.99
C THR A 1141 5.29 85.33 1.83
N THR A 1142 6.35 85.50 1.04
CA THR A 1142 6.41 86.20 -0.24
C THR A 1142 6.81 85.20 -1.34
N SER A 1143 6.78 85.61 -2.60
CA SER A 1143 7.28 84.81 -3.73
C SER A 1143 8.80 84.53 -3.71
N GLN A 1144 9.54 85.03 -2.72
CA GLN A 1144 11.00 84.90 -2.63
C GLN A 1144 11.50 84.41 -1.25
N SER A 1145 10.68 84.50 -0.20
CA SER A 1145 11.11 84.19 1.18
C SER A 1145 9.93 84.05 2.14
N THR A 1146 10.11 83.24 3.19
CA THR A 1146 9.22 83.19 4.36
C THR A 1146 9.96 83.75 5.58
N LYS A 1147 9.32 84.62 6.35
CA LYS A 1147 9.80 85.10 7.66
C LYS A 1147 8.87 84.61 8.76
N SER A 1148 9.41 83.87 9.72
CA SER A 1148 8.68 83.33 10.87
C SER A 1148 8.87 84.18 12.12
N ARG A 1149 7.85 84.25 12.98
CA ARG A 1149 7.94 84.84 14.32
C ARG A 1149 7.16 83.99 15.32
N TYR A 1150 7.86 83.52 16.35
CA TYR A 1150 7.25 82.89 17.53
C TYR A 1150 6.68 83.97 18.46
N VAL A 1151 5.49 83.75 19.01
CA VAL A 1151 4.76 84.70 19.88
C VAL A 1151 4.33 83.98 21.16
N PRO A 1152 5.01 84.20 22.30
CA PRO A 1152 4.88 83.40 23.54
C PRO A 1152 3.62 83.73 24.35
N SER A 1153 2.44 83.59 23.73
CA SER A 1153 1.14 83.72 24.41
C SER A 1153 0.05 82.97 23.68
N GLY A 1154 -0.21 81.72 24.09
CA GLY A 1154 -1.30 80.89 23.59
C GLY A 1154 -2.73 81.38 23.93
N ARG A 1155 -2.87 82.54 24.58
CA ARG A 1155 -4.15 83.24 24.79
C ARG A 1155 -4.38 84.40 23.81
N LEU A 1156 -3.43 84.67 22.93
CA LEU A 1156 -3.51 85.76 21.95
C LEU A 1156 -4.57 85.45 20.88
N VAL A 1157 -5.38 86.45 20.52
CA VAL A 1157 -6.42 86.36 19.47
C VAL A 1157 -6.18 87.31 18.28
N SER A 1158 -5.15 88.15 18.36
CA SER A 1158 -4.78 89.02 17.24
C SER A 1158 -3.31 89.44 17.29
N TYR A 1159 -2.73 89.74 16.14
CA TYR A 1159 -1.34 90.17 16.01
C TYR A 1159 -1.14 91.11 14.82
N THR A 1160 -0.33 92.16 15.00
CA THR A 1160 0.03 93.09 13.93
C THR A 1160 1.35 92.70 13.27
N VAL A 1161 1.28 92.14 12.07
CA VAL A 1161 2.43 92.02 11.18
C VAL A 1161 2.86 93.42 10.74
N ARG A 1162 4.15 93.73 10.82
CA ARG A 1162 4.76 95.03 10.47
C ARG A 1162 5.83 94.84 9.40
N ASP A 1163 6.41 95.96 8.96
CA ASP A 1163 7.58 96.01 8.07
C ASP A 1163 7.33 95.36 6.70
N LEU A 1164 6.07 95.43 6.24
CA LEU A 1164 5.66 95.02 4.90
C LEU A 1164 6.02 96.12 3.88
N MET A 1165 6.35 95.73 2.65
CA MET A 1165 6.49 96.64 1.52
C MET A 1165 5.13 96.93 0.87
N PRO A 1166 4.81 98.20 0.54
CA PRO A 1166 3.57 98.61 -0.12
C PRO A 1166 3.27 97.88 -1.44
N GLY A 1167 1.99 97.75 -1.79
CA GLY A 1167 1.52 97.19 -3.06
C GLY A 1167 1.80 95.70 -3.29
N ARG A 1168 2.42 94.97 -2.34
CA ARG A 1168 2.77 93.55 -2.51
C ARG A 1168 1.72 92.59 -1.94
N ARG A 1169 1.67 91.39 -2.52
CA ARG A 1169 0.90 90.24 -2.01
C ARG A 1169 1.72 89.48 -0.97
N TYR A 1170 1.08 89.02 0.10
CA TYR A 1170 1.67 88.15 1.12
C TYR A 1170 0.71 87.01 1.44
N GLN A 1171 1.28 85.81 1.62
CA GLN A 1171 0.60 84.69 2.27
C GLN A 1171 1.03 84.70 3.74
N LEU A 1172 0.10 84.97 4.64
CA LEU A 1172 0.31 84.81 6.06
C LEU A 1172 -0.09 83.39 6.47
N SER A 1173 0.55 82.86 7.51
CA SER A 1173 -0.04 81.75 8.26
C SER A 1173 0.16 81.88 9.75
N VAL A 1174 -0.78 81.34 10.52
CA VAL A 1174 -0.72 81.28 11.98
C VAL A 1174 -0.87 79.82 12.41
N THR A 1175 0.09 79.35 13.19
CA THR A 1175 0.20 77.97 13.68
C THR A 1175 0.13 78.00 15.20
N ALA A 1176 -0.78 77.24 15.79
CA ALA A 1176 -0.86 77.09 17.24
C ALA A 1176 0.26 76.17 17.75
N VAL A 1177 0.82 76.48 18.93
CA VAL A 1177 1.90 75.71 19.57
C VAL A 1177 1.47 75.26 20.96
N GLN A 1178 1.75 74.01 21.30
CA GLN A 1178 1.49 73.40 22.61
C GLN A 1178 2.72 72.63 23.09
N SER A 1179 3.16 72.88 24.33
CA SER A 1179 4.26 72.15 24.96
C SER A 1179 3.83 70.73 25.36
N ALA A 1180 4.66 69.73 25.02
CA ALA A 1180 4.36 68.31 25.21
C ALA A 1180 5.57 67.52 25.71
N GLY A 1181 5.86 67.62 27.02
CA GLY A 1181 6.88 66.79 27.69
C GLY A 1181 8.35 67.09 27.33
N GLY A 1182 8.60 68.14 26.55
CA GLY A 1182 9.92 68.56 26.09
C GLY A 1182 9.87 69.17 24.69
N ASP A 1183 8.99 68.62 23.83
CA ASP A 1183 8.81 69.06 22.45
C ASP A 1183 7.66 70.06 22.28
N GLN A 1184 7.70 70.82 21.19
CA GLN A 1184 6.62 71.73 20.76
C GLN A 1184 5.75 71.09 19.69
N LEU A 1185 4.47 70.88 19.99
CA LEU A 1185 3.45 70.42 19.05
C LEU A 1185 2.89 71.60 18.26
N HIS A 1186 3.09 71.56 16.95
CA HIS A 1186 2.52 72.52 16.01
C HIS A 1186 1.20 71.99 15.42
N SER A 1187 0.19 72.86 15.34
CA SER A 1187 -1.01 72.63 14.53
C SER A 1187 -0.67 72.60 13.03
N GLU A 1188 -1.66 72.30 12.19
CA GLU A 1188 -1.61 72.75 10.80
C GLU A 1188 -1.62 74.29 10.73
N PRO A 1189 -1.02 74.91 9.71
CA PRO A 1189 -1.04 76.36 9.53
C PRO A 1189 -2.41 76.84 9.02
N ALA A 1190 -3.09 77.70 9.79
CA ALA A 1190 -4.20 78.48 9.24
C ALA A 1190 -3.64 79.53 8.28
N HIS A 1191 -4.14 79.61 7.04
CA HIS A 1191 -3.62 80.49 5.99
C HIS A 1191 -4.53 81.69 5.69
N LEU A 1192 -3.92 82.83 5.40
CA LEU A 1192 -4.61 84.06 5.02
C LEU A 1192 -3.80 84.83 3.97
N TYR A 1193 -4.42 85.17 2.83
CA TYR A 1193 -3.78 85.96 1.78
C TYR A 1193 -4.17 87.43 1.89
N ILE A 1194 -3.19 88.34 1.81
CA ILE A 1194 -3.41 89.79 1.87
C ILE A 1194 -2.65 90.53 0.76
N ILE A 1195 -3.08 91.76 0.47
CA ILE A 1195 -2.37 92.72 -0.38
C ILE A 1195 -2.26 94.04 0.40
N THR A 1196 -1.04 94.54 0.59
CA THR A 1196 -0.83 95.85 1.23
C THR A 1196 -1.22 96.99 0.30
N CYS A 1197 -1.77 98.07 0.84
CA CYS A 1197 -2.07 99.29 0.09
C CYS A 1197 -0.82 99.83 -0.63
N SER A 1198 -1.00 100.56 -1.72
CA SER A 1198 0.03 101.45 -2.26
C SER A 1198 0.22 102.68 -1.35
N ARG A 1199 1.39 103.33 -1.42
CA ARG A 1199 1.54 104.69 -0.87
C ARG A 1199 0.95 105.70 -1.85
N SER A 1200 -0.30 106.08 -1.67
CA SER A 1200 -0.85 107.29 -2.28
C SER A 1200 -0.27 108.52 -1.58
N SER A 1201 0.37 109.40 -2.33
CA SER A 1201 0.71 110.75 -1.87
C SER A 1201 -0.55 111.59 -1.79
N TRP A 1202 -0.94 112.00 -0.59
CA TRP A 1202 -1.99 113.00 -0.38
C TRP A 1202 -1.38 114.27 0.21
N THR A 1203 -1.81 115.41 -0.30
CA THR A 1203 -1.47 116.73 0.21
C THR A 1203 -2.74 117.57 0.25
N ALA A 1204 -3.18 117.90 1.48
CA ALA A 1204 -4.14 118.96 1.81
C ALA A 1204 -5.51 118.94 1.09
N GLU A 1205 -6.46 118.21 1.68
CA GLU A 1205 -7.77 118.74 2.08
C GLU A 1205 -8.43 117.68 2.99
N ASP A 1206 -8.45 117.94 4.31
CA ASP A 1206 -8.85 116.98 5.35
C ASP A 1206 -9.85 117.61 6.34
N GLU A 1207 -11.07 117.06 6.44
CA GLU A 1207 -11.89 116.97 7.68
C GLU A 1207 -12.80 115.72 7.61
#